data_AF-A0A7X9PF64-F1
#
_entry.id   AF-A0A7X9PF64-F1
#
_cell.length_a   1.000
_cell.length_b   1.000
_cell.length_c   1.000
_cell.angle_alpha   90.00
_cell.angle_beta   90.00
_cell.angle_gamma   90.00
#
_symmetry.space_group_name_H-M   'P 1'
#
loop_
_entity.id
_entity.type
_entity.pdbx_description
1 polymer ?
#
loop_
_entity_poly.entity_id
_entity_poly.type
_entity_poly.pdbx_seq_one_letter_code
_entity_poly.pdbx_strand_id
1 'polypeptide(L)'
;MLFNCVKVMRLNALIERRLRGSSPLTESSTPSLAGLVNELAEFPAAAPLPADLKARWVKEMAPLAAVPRQRSSAALGARIAVPALLLLLAVGLLFSRPVQVVFAQLLGYGYTEETGFFKLSTSYLLSQPVTQEHEGENLTVVNGLADPTETRLWVHSSAAGLDYSGVWLETADGTRLPVQHFEVTQPGEAQLAFASLSDPTQDLTLVFPAGWHLPLHFLSGREWRQQTSGLGKTSTPAATSGASACIAPLGYQVCVQGAAYSSEGMQILLVSGANHSPFTPPGVGSLTGLAATDPLTGDDQATLSAGDEQASVSLSSSAPAVQQNGDNLEQTLTLALPADVHGEAKLTLPALAASLTLAEPVMITVDLGTNPQPGQNVALPADIQIGGHTLHFESASISGDGVNSLRLTLVSAPLEAQDGWVVGRLELGRPAGIADRYGSGSLDSERRLQVFSELFGDDGQIKTGKLELPVVGAEVLLPGPFTFAFPLPDAAAAVVQSTTTVVSGDSFAAQPSATALALNAYHSTGAALQAGDLLFTVVHATTSDLYAQSAQAGATPRLIATLPGQVAQVHIQRDRQGIDYLAGTRVDDSVQTDFLNPQLFSLRFDESQPRLLAVFPTGPSSLPGGGTLITSVSWSADDRILAFILGGLQSAEGNYEQKAGWVNLNCRDSGDCTLHYLDLPESVEGFYAQQFSPLGNVLIYSATVSSPNYGDVEKLYQVTFDANGQPGEAAPVTQLDSASESNPRWLPDGNSLLLTCEDMGGADVNNLHLCLWNLTTGQRTDLLDLNQYVEQPPMRNFELSPQGDLLAAGGRNGIQLFNRETRRSIRLAYSDYISKMDFNAAGTTLYVLGNTGKSIEAVDLDQMVMRSAFTLSGEGNISWIGVVR
;
A
#
# COMPACT_ATOMS: atom_id res chain seq x y z
N MET A 1 44.52 -28.31 2.24
CA MET A 1 44.68 -27.29 3.30
C MET A 1 45.85 -26.34 3.06
N LEU A 2 47.11 -26.81 2.95
CA LEU A 2 48.27 -25.94 2.65
C LEU A 2 48.14 -25.13 1.34
N PHE A 3 47.50 -25.71 0.32
CA PHE A 3 47.23 -25.04 -0.96
C PHE A 3 46.17 -23.92 -0.85
N ASN A 4 45.27 -24.00 0.14
CA ASN A 4 44.15 -23.05 0.33
C ASN A 4 44.58 -21.83 1.14
N CYS A 5 45.49 -22.00 2.12
CA CYS A 5 46.10 -20.86 2.82
C CYS A 5 46.93 -19.96 1.89
N VAL A 6 47.57 -20.53 0.87
CA VAL A 6 48.38 -19.76 -0.09
C VAL A 6 47.51 -18.86 -0.97
N LYS A 7 46.29 -19.29 -1.34
CA LYS A 7 45.34 -18.47 -2.12
C LYS A 7 44.78 -17.30 -1.29
N VAL A 8 44.41 -17.53 -0.03
CA VAL A 8 43.89 -16.49 0.88
C VAL A 8 44.98 -15.46 1.24
N MET A 9 46.21 -15.91 1.49
CA MET A 9 47.33 -14.99 1.74
C MET A 9 47.68 -14.14 0.50
N ARG A 10 47.55 -14.70 -0.72
CA ARG A 10 47.73 -13.93 -1.96
C ARG A 10 46.65 -12.87 -2.14
N LEU A 11 45.40 -13.16 -1.77
CA LEU A 11 44.29 -12.20 -1.85
C LEU A 11 44.47 -11.05 -0.85
N ASN A 12 44.81 -11.35 0.41
CA ASN A 12 45.08 -10.32 1.43
C ASN A 12 46.27 -9.43 1.05
N ALA A 13 47.34 -10.00 0.47
CA ALA A 13 48.48 -9.21 0.00
C ALA A 13 48.14 -8.31 -1.19
N LEU A 14 47.19 -8.70 -2.04
CA LEU A 14 46.71 -7.90 -3.18
C LEU A 14 45.80 -6.75 -2.72
N ILE A 15 44.92 -7.02 -1.74
CA ILE A 15 44.06 -6.02 -1.11
C ILE A 15 44.90 -4.98 -0.36
N GLU A 16 45.86 -5.41 0.46
CA GLU A 16 46.76 -4.50 1.16
C GLU A 16 47.61 -3.65 0.20
N ARG A 17 48.04 -4.18 -0.94
CA ARG A 17 48.79 -3.41 -1.95
C ARG A 17 47.93 -2.35 -2.65
N ARG A 18 46.65 -2.64 -2.90
CA ARG A 18 45.72 -1.65 -3.47
C ARG A 18 45.40 -0.53 -2.46
N LEU A 19 45.22 -0.88 -1.19
CA LEU A 19 44.90 0.07 -0.13
C LEU A 19 46.06 1.03 0.20
N ARG A 20 47.31 0.69 -0.15
CA ARG A 20 48.48 1.54 0.10
C ARG A 20 48.86 2.48 -1.05
N GLY A 21 48.06 2.56 -2.13
CA GLY A 21 48.15 3.65 -3.11
C GLY A 21 49.50 3.83 -3.83
N SER A 22 50.30 2.77 -4.04
CA SER A 22 51.53 2.89 -4.84
C SER A 22 51.25 2.76 -6.35
N SER A 23 51.60 3.81 -7.09
CA SER A 23 51.42 4.01 -8.55
C SER A 23 52.31 3.12 -9.45
N PRO A 24 52.12 3.15 -10.78
CA PRO A 24 51.65 2.05 -11.59
C PRO A 24 52.75 1.08 -12.05
N LEU A 25 52.41 -0.19 -12.22
CA LEU A 25 53.20 -1.11 -13.05
C LEU A 25 52.31 -1.76 -14.12
N THR A 26 52.89 -1.76 -15.31
CA THR A 26 52.44 -2.22 -16.63
C THR A 26 51.87 -3.63 -16.65
N GLU A 27 50.85 -3.80 -17.48
CA GLU A 27 50.12 -5.04 -17.76
C GLU A 27 51.03 -6.20 -18.20
N SER A 28 50.88 -7.34 -17.55
CA SER A 28 50.21 -8.51 -18.13
C SER A 28 50.17 -9.63 -17.08
N SER A 29 48.99 -10.25 -16.91
CA SER A 29 48.68 -11.35 -15.98
C SER A 29 48.28 -11.01 -14.53
N THR A 30 47.31 -10.12 -14.34
CA THR A 30 46.48 -10.13 -13.11
C THR A 30 45.06 -10.61 -13.42
N PRO A 31 44.54 -11.65 -12.74
CA PRO A 31 43.15 -12.07 -12.92
C PRO A 31 42.22 -10.97 -12.42
N SER A 32 41.10 -10.77 -13.12
CA SER A 32 40.07 -9.80 -12.72
C SER A 32 39.47 -10.18 -11.36
N LEU A 33 39.04 -9.17 -10.59
CA LEU A 33 38.41 -9.38 -9.29
C LEU A 33 37.19 -10.32 -9.41
N ALA A 34 36.45 -10.22 -10.52
CA ALA A 34 35.33 -11.10 -10.85
C ALA A 34 35.76 -12.57 -11.05
N GLY A 35 36.94 -12.84 -11.63
CA GLY A 35 37.47 -14.19 -11.79
C GLY A 35 37.87 -14.83 -10.46
N LEU A 36 38.32 -14.04 -9.48
CA LEU A 36 38.64 -14.49 -8.13
C LEU A 36 37.39 -14.75 -7.28
N VAL A 37 36.32 -13.98 -7.48
CA VAL A 37 35.03 -14.16 -6.80
C VAL A 37 34.32 -15.43 -7.30
N ASN A 38 34.38 -15.72 -8.61
CA ASN A 38 33.83 -16.98 -9.14
C ASN A 38 34.60 -18.22 -8.69
N GLU A 39 35.93 -18.15 -8.46
CA GLU A 39 36.69 -19.26 -7.84
C GLU A 39 36.32 -19.51 -6.36
N LEU A 40 35.69 -18.54 -5.68
CA LEU A 40 35.28 -18.64 -4.28
C LEU A 40 33.85 -19.16 -4.09
N ALA A 41 33.03 -19.17 -5.16
CA ALA A 41 31.63 -19.60 -5.10
C ALA A 41 31.44 -21.13 -5.07
N GLU A 42 32.49 -21.93 -5.31
CA GLU A 42 32.40 -23.41 -5.37
C GLU A 42 32.76 -24.14 -4.06
N PHE A 43 32.73 -23.49 -2.89
CA PHE A 43 33.01 -24.17 -1.61
C PHE A 43 31.76 -24.79 -0.96
N PRO A 44 31.75 -26.10 -0.63
CA PRO A 44 30.68 -26.70 0.16
C PRO A 44 30.91 -26.52 1.68
N ALA A 45 29.81 -26.56 2.42
CA ALA A 45 29.66 -26.10 3.80
C ALA A 45 30.52 -26.78 4.88
N ALA A 46 30.96 -25.92 5.82
CA ALA A 46 31.30 -26.09 7.24
C ALA A 46 31.92 -27.41 7.77
N ALA A 47 33.17 -27.32 8.23
CA ALA A 47 33.71 -28.15 9.30
C ALA A 47 34.26 -27.25 10.43
N PRO A 48 34.16 -27.64 11.71
CA PRO A 48 34.55 -26.78 12.83
C PRO A 48 36.07 -26.60 12.93
N LEU A 49 36.49 -25.38 13.31
CA LEU A 49 37.89 -25.00 13.50
C LEU A 49 38.54 -25.76 14.67
N PRO A 50 39.78 -26.27 14.53
CA PRO A 50 40.47 -26.95 15.61
C PRO A 50 40.86 -26.00 16.75
N ALA A 51 40.79 -26.50 17.99
CA ALA A 51 41.02 -25.74 19.23
C ALA A 51 42.44 -25.16 19.39
N ASP A 52 43.40 -25.55 18.55
CA ASP A 52 44.81 -25.11 18.63
C ASP A 52 45.06 -23.71 18.06
N LEU A 53 44.14 -23.19 17.25
CA LEU A 53 44.26 -21.91 16.57
C LEU A 53 44.01 -20.72 17.52
N LYS A 54 43.07 -20.87 18.46
CA LYS A 54 42.82 -19.89 19.54
C LYS A 54 44.02 -19.75 20.49
N ALA A 55 44.69 -20.86 20.78
CA ALA A 55 45.87 -20.89 21.65
C ALA A 55 47.10 -20.23 20.99
N ARG A 56 47.26 -20.35 19.67
CA ARG A 56 48.33 -19.65 18.94
C ARG A 56 48.10 -18.14 18.85
N TRP A 57 46.87 -17.72 18.66
CA TRP A 57 46.52 -16.30 18.54
C TRP A 57 46.76 -15.53 19.85
N VAL A 58 46.42 -16.12 21.00
CA VAL A 58 46.71 -15.55 22.33
C VAL A 58 48.22 -15.47 22.61
N LYS A 59 49.00 -16.43 22.07
CA LYS A 59 50.45 -16.47 22.27
C LYS A 59 51.20 -15.44 21.42
N GLU A 60 50.70 -15.09 20.23
CA GLU A 60 51.32 -14.09 19.36
C GLU A 60 50.95 -12.63 19.72
N MET A 61 49.82 -12.40 20.40
CA MET A 61 49.38 -11.06 20.82
C MET A 61 49.98 -10.57 22.16
N ALA A 62 50.57 -11.48 22.94
CA ALA A 62 51.17 -11.18 24.26
C ALA A 62 52.32 -10.13 24.27
N PRO A 63 53.15 -9.92 23.22
CA PRO A 63 54.28 -8.98 23.28
C PRO A 63 53.89 -7.51 23.11
N LEU A 64 52.66 -7.17 22.69
CA LEU A 64 52.27 -5.79 22.40
C LEU A 64 51.84 -4.98 23.64
N ALA A 65 51.78 -5.61 24.82
CA ALA A 65 51.33 -4.97 26.06
C ALA A 65 52.46 -4.38 26.94
N ALA A 66 53.73 -4.41 26.51
CA ALA A 66 54.86 -3.99 27.33
C ALA A 66 55.68 -2.86 26.69
N VAL A 67 55.22 -1.61 26.84
CA VAL A 67 56.06 -0.42 26.66
C VAL A 67 56.37 0.16 28.05
N PRO A 68 57.65 0.33 28.44
CA PRO A 68 58.00 0.79 29.78
C PRO A 68 57.83 2.31 29.94
N ARG A 69 57.14 2.71 31.01
CA ARG A 69 57.03 4.10 31.47
C ARG A 69 58.40 4.62 31.93
N GLN A 70 58.93 5.60 31.20
CA GLN A 70 60.16 6.30 31.56
C GLN A 70 59.84 7.42 32.57
N ARG A 71 60.30 7.23 33.81
CA ARG A 71 60.32 8.26 34.87
C ARG A 71 61.30 9.36 34.49
N SER A 72 60.87 10.61 34.61
CA SER A 72 61.79 11.72 34.90
C SER A 72 61.18 12.61 35.97
N SER A 73 61.98 12.89 37.00
CA SER A 73 61.65 13.72 38.15
C SER A 73 62.40 15.05 38.06
N ALA A 74 61.67 16.12 38.38
CA ALA A 74 62.12 17.37 39.01
C ALA A 74 63.20 18.21 38.32
N ALA A 75 62.79 19.35 37.75
CA ALA A 75 63.08 20.69 38.30
C ALA A 75 62.77 21.76 37.23
N LEU A 76 61.72 22.57 37.42
CA LEU A 76 61.72 23.98 37.02
C LEU A 76 60.52 24.69 37.65
N GLY A 77 60.79 25.37 38.77
CA GLY A 77 59.85 26.28 39.41
C GLY A 77 59.69 27.58 38.61
N ALA A 78 58.51 28.18 38.78
CA ALA A 78 58.23 29.61 38.59
C ALA A 78 58.19 30.20 37.17
N ARG A 79 57.82 29.43 36.13
CA ARG A 79 57.38 30.00 34.83
C ARG A 79 56.06 29.44 34.26
N ILE A 80 55.38 28.55 34.98
CA ILE A 80 54.16 27.88 34.48
C ILE A 80 52.87 28.50 35.05
N ALA A 81 52.95 29.32 36.10
CA ALA A 81 51.75 29.91 36.71
C ALA A 81 51.01 30.87 35.76
N VAL A 82 51.71 31.65 34.94
CA VAL A 82 51.08 32.59 34.00
C VAL A 82 50.43 31.89 32.81
N PRO A 83 51.08 30.93 32.10
CA PRO A 83 50.40 30.19 31.04
C PRO A 83 49.34 29.22 31.57
N ALA A 84 49.48 28.63 32.75
CA ALA A 84 48.43 27.79 33.33
C ALA A 84 47.22 28.62 33.80
N LEU A 85 47.44 29.82 34.35
CA LEU A 85 46.36 30.75 34.68
C LEU A 85 45.73 31.34 33.43
N LEU A 86 46.49 31.70 32.38
CA LEU A 86 45.95 32.14 31.09
C LEU A 86 45.24 31.01 30.34
N LEU A 87 45.71 29.75 30.47
CA LEU A 87 45.00 28.59 29.93
C LEU A 87 43.72 28.35 30.72
N LEU A 88 43.73 28.47 32.05
CA LEU A 88 42.52 28.39 32.89
C LEU A 88 41.57 29.57 32.69
N LEU A 89 42.07 30.77 32.39
CA LEU A 89 41.26 31.94 32.05
C LEU A 89 40.72 31.85 30.62
N ALA A 90 41.50 31.32 29.67
CA ALA A 90 41.05 31.06 28.30
C ALA A 90 40.02 29.94 28.27
N VAL A 91 40.24 28.87 29.06
CA VAL A 91 39.26 27.82 29.34
C VAL A 91 38.03 28.46 30.01
N GLY A 92 38.17 29.20 31.12
CA GLY A 92 37.05 29.85 31.80
C GLY A 92 36.26 30.84 30.93
N LEU A 93 36.92 31.57 30.03
CA LEU A 93 36.29 32.48 29.06
C LEU A 93 35.64 31.72 27.90
N LEU A 94 36.18 30.57 27.48
CA LEU A 94 35.56 29.64 26.53
C LEU A 94 34.32 28.93 27.13
N PHE A 95 34.24 28.79 28.45
CA PHE A 95 33.15 28.12 29.17
C PHE A 95 32.08 29.08 29.75
N SER A 96 32.14 30.39 29.47
CA SER A 96 31.25 31.41 30.08
C SER A 96 30.16 31.99 29.16
N ARG A 97 29.88 31.36 28.02
CA ARG A 97 28.74 31.71 27.15
C ARG A 97 27.79 30.51 27.01
N PRO A 98 26.47 30.72 26.95
CA PRO A 98 25.53 29.64 26.65
C PRO A 98 25.77 29.23 25.19
N VAL A 99 26.05 27.95 24.95
CA VAL A 99 26.25 27.39 23.61
C VAL A 99 25.36 26.15 23.53
N GLN A 100 24.18 26.28 22.92
CA GLN A 100 23.19 25.20 22.82
C GLN A 100 22.47 25.20 21.46
N VAL A 101 23.08 24.67 20.37
CA VAL A 101 22.34 24.29 19.13
C VAL A 101 22.96 23.07 18.39
N VAL A 102 23.85 22.25 18.97
CA VAL A 102 24.62 21.26 18.16
C VAL A 102 24.73 19.87 18.81
N PHE A 103 23.62 19.24 19.18
CA PHE A 103 23.65 17.86 19.71
C PHE A 103 23.45 16.79 18.63
N ALA A 104 22.34 16.82 17.89
CA ALA A 104 22.05 15.83 16.83
C ALA A 104 23.14 15.76 15.73
N GLN A 105 23.70 16.92 15.37
CA GLN A 105 24.69 17.02 14.30
C GLN A 105 26.06 16.41 14.62
N LEU A 106 26.45 16.34 15.91
CA LEU A 106 27.69 15.65 16.31
C LEU A 106 27.53 14.13 16.23
N LEU A 107 26.29 13.67 16.37
CA LEU A 107 25.92 12.25 16.35
C LEU A 107 25.57 11.76 14.94
N GLY A 108 25.77 12.61 13.93
CA GLY A 108 25.56 12.27 12.52
C GLY A 108 24.16 12.53 12.00
N TYR A 109 23.32 13.29 12.72
CA TYR A 109 21.96 13.62 12.29
C TYR A 109 21.81 15.08 11.84
N GLY A 110 21.05 15.30 10.77
CA GLY A 110 20.54 16.60 10.37
C GLY A 110 19.07 16.74 10.74
N TYR A 111 18.53 17.94 10.56
CA TYR A 111 17.14 18.26 10.82
C TYR A 111 16.65 19.29 9.80
N THR A 112 15.46 19.06 9.23
CA THR A 112 14.64 20.11 8.59
C THR A 112 13.22 20.01 9.12
N GLU A 113 12.47 21.10 9.01
CA GLU A 113 11.10 21.16 9.52
C GLU A 113 10.19 20.15 8.78
N GLU A 114 10.33 20.04 7.46
CA GLU A 114 9.49 19.19 6.62
C GLU A 114 9.89 17.71 6.73
N THR A 115 11.19 17.41 6.85
CA THR A 115 11.69 16.02 6.86
C THR A 115 11.81 15.42 8.26
N GLY A 116 11.81 16.24 9.30
CA GLY A 116 12.26 15.85 10.64
C GLY A 116 13.76 15.52 10.69
N PHE A 117 14.15 14.63 11.61
CA PHE A 117 15.54 14.17 11.75
C PHE A 117 15.93 13.15 10.67
N PHE A 118 17.14 13.28 10.14
CA PHE A 118 17.70 12.36 9.13
C PHE A 118 19.19 12.11 9.35
N LYS A 119 19.75 11.01 8.81
CA LYS A 119 21.19 10.71 8.95
C LYS A 119 22.03 11.38 7.89
N LEU A 120 22.96 12.24 8.30
CA LEU A 120 23.91 12.92 7.42
C LEU A 120 24.83 11.96 6.62
N SER A 121 25.02 10.73 7.11
CA SER A 121 25.89 9.73 6.46
C SER A 121 25.24 8.96 5.32
N THR A 122 23.91 8.87 5.30
CA THR A 122 23.16 8.01 4.38
C THR A 122 22.06 8.75 3.63
N SER A 123 21.71 9.95 4.08
CA SER A 123 20.69 10.76 3.46
C SER A 123 21.30 11.84 2.57
N TYR A 124 20.53 12.22 1.55
CA TYR A 124 20.81 13.31 0.64
C TYR A 124 19.63 14.27 0.67
N LEU A 125 19.91 15.55 0.59
CA LEU A 125 18.88 16.59 0.64
C LEU A 125 18.90 17.43 -0.61
N LEU A 126 17.73 17.88 -1.01
CA LEU A 126 17.58 18.86 -2.06
C LEU A 126 18.42 20.10 -1.73
N SER A 127 19.30 20.47 -2.65
CA SER A 127 20.26 21.57 -2.46
C SER A 127 19.57 22.93 -2.25
N GLN A 128 18.44 23.14 -2.94
CA GLN A 128 17.63 24.34 -2.91
C GLN A 128 16.23 24.08 -3.51
N PRO A 129 15.20 24.87 -3.14
CA PRO A 129 13.90 24.80 -3.77
C PRO A 129 13.96 25.10 -5.27
N VAL A 130 13.11 24.41 -6.02
CA VAL A 130 13.03 24.55 -7.49
C VAL A 130 11.60 24.87 -7.86
N THR A 131 11.39 26.01 -8.52
CA THR A 131 10.08 26.43 -9.04
C THR A 131 10.12 26.43 -10.55
N GLN A 132 9.03 26.01 -11.15
CA GLN A 132 8.75 26.28 -12.55
C GLN A 132 7.42 27.06 -12.64
N GLU A 133 7.20 27.73 -13.76
CA GLU A 133 5.90 28.31 -14.12
C GLU A 133 5.44 27.63 -15.41
N HIS A 134 4.19 27.18 -15.47
CA HIS A 134 3.59 26.58 -16.66
C HIS A 134 2.12 26.99 -16.74
N GLU A 135 1.70 27.51 -17.89
CA GLU A 135 0.32 27.96 -18.15
C GLU A 135 -0.25 28.97 -17.11
N GLY A 136 0.62 29.77 -16.48
CA GLY A 136 0.24 30.76 -15.46
C GLY A 136 0.07 30.19 -14.05
N GLU A 137 0.38 28.91 -13.87
CA GLU A 137 0.46 28.23 -12.58
C GLU A 137 1.93 28.02 -12.19
N ASN A 138 2.18 27.87 -10.89
CA ASN A 138 3.49 27.63 -10.30
C ASN A 138 3.51 26.30 -9.56
N LEU A 139 4.55 25.49 -9.79
CA LEU A 139 4.85 24.29 -9.01
C LEU A 139 6.26 24.44 -8.47
N THR A 140 6.42 24.17 -7.19
CA THR A 140 7.67 24.31 -6.45
C THR A 140 7.96 23.03 -5.70
N VAL A 141 9.12 22.42 -5.94
CA VAL A 141 9.68 21.44 -5.00
C VAL A 141 10.35 22.22 -3.88
N VAL A 142 9.74 22.24 -2.70
CA VAL A 142 10.23 23.03 -1.56
C VAL A 142 11.35 22.33 -0.81
N ASN A 143 11.27 21.00 -0.70
CA ASN A 143 12.27 20.18 -0.02
C ASN A 143 12.33 18.78 -0.67
N GLY A 144 13.41 18.04 -0.39
CA GLY A 144 13.56 16.66 -0.82
C GLY A 144 14.57 15.91 0.03
N LEU A 145 14.28 14.65 0.32
CA LEU A 145 15.11 13.74 1.11
C LEU A 145 15.22 12.40 0.38
N ALA A 146 16.43 12.00 0.01
CA ALA A 146 16.70 10.65 -0.49
C ALA A 146 17.53 9.87 0.52
N ASP A 147 17.08 8.69 0.91
CA ASP A 147 17.77 7.79 1.82
C ASP A 147 17.77 6.33 1.28
N PRO A 148 18.36 5.35 1.99
CA PRO A 148 18.42 3.97 1.50
C PRO A 148 17.05 3.30 1.32
N THR A 149 16.00 3.81 1.95
CA THR A 149 14.66 3.25 1.93
C THR A 149 13.81 3.87 0.82
N GLU A 150 13.83 5.19 0.67
CA GLU A 150 13.01 5.89 -0.31
C GLU A 150 13.56 7.29 -0.67
N THR A 151 12.92 7.92 -1.65
CA THR A 151 13.12 9.33 -1.98
C THR A 151 11.80 10.08 -1.80
N ARG A 152 11.77 11.10 -0.95
CA ARG A 152 10.61 11.95 -0.69
C ARG A 152 10.82 13.38 -1.19
N LEU A 153 9.80 13.98 -1.76
CA LEU A 153 9.77 15.36 -2.24
C LEU A 153 8.55 16.08 -1.69
N TRP A 154 8.73 17.30 -1.19
CA TRP A 154 7.62 18.16 -0.77
C TRP A 154 7.37 19.16 -1.89
N VAL A 155 6.14 19.22 -2.38
CA VAL A 155 5.74 20.03 -3.54
C VAL A 155 4.60 20.97 -3.20
N HIS A 156 4.74 22.23 -3.60
CA HIS A 156 3.74 23.28 -3.45
C HIS A 156 3.29 23.76 -4.83
N SER A 157 2.00 23.84 -5.06
CA SER A 157 1.39 24.23 -6.33
C SER A 157 0.36 25.33 -6.13
N SER A 158 0.33 26.28 -7.04
CA SER A 158 -0.80 27.23 -7.14
C SER A 158 -2.01 26.63 -7.87
N ALA A 159 -1.83 25.51 -8.56
CA ALA A 159 -2.89 24.80 -9.26
C ALA A 159 -3.67 23.92 -8.28
N ALA A 160 -4.98 24.16 -8.15
CA ALA A 160 -5.83 23.29 -7.35
C ALA A 160 -6.06 21.96 -8.10
N GLY A 161 -5.82 20.82 -7.43
CA GLY A 161 -6.16 19.51 -7.98
C GLY A 161 -5.16 18.96 -9.01
N LEU A 162 -3.86 19.22 -8.84
CA LEU A 162 -2.82 18.52 -9.61
C LEU A 162 -2.97 17.00 -9.46
N ASP A 163 -2.88 16.29 -10.58
CA ASP A 163 -2.81 14.84 -10.59
C ASP A 163 -1.36 14.39 -10.39
N TYR A 164 -1.10 13.78 -9.23
CA TYR A 164 0.21 13.24 -8.89
C TYR A 164 0.41 11.79 -9.35
N SER A 165 -0.65 11.08 -9.76
CA SER A 165 -0.61 9.63 -10.03
C SER A 165 0.27 9.23 -11.23
N GLY A 166 0.55 10.17 -12.13
CA GLY A 166 1.43 9.99 -13.28
C GLY A 166 2.81 10.63 -13.12
N VAL A 167 3.20 11.07 -11.92
CA VAL A 167 4.48 11.75 -11.68
C VAL A 167 5.63 10.74 -11.58
N TRP A 168 6.80 11.09 -12.10
CA TRP A 168 8.01 10.29 -11.95
C TRP A 168 9.25 11.15 -11.70
N LEU A 169 10.26 10.55 -11.08
CA LEU A 169 11.62 11.06 -11.11
C LEU A 169 12.35 10.46 -12.31
N GLU A 170 12.99 11.30 -13.11
CA GLU A 170 13.83 10.91 -14.22
C GLU A 170 15.30 11.12 -13.85
N THR A 171 16.12 10.08 -13.96
CA THR A 171 17.57 10.14 -13.74
C THR A 171 18.29 10.63 -15.00
N ALA A 172 19.56 11.02 -14.85
CA ALA A 172 20.39 11.49 -15.97
C ALA A 172 20.57 10.47 -17.11
N ASP A 173 20.40 9.17 -16.84
CA ASP A 173 20.43 8.11 -17.85
C ASP A 173 19.05 7.82 -18.48
N GLY A 174 18.02 8.59 -18.12
CA GLY A 174 16.65 8.46 -18.63
C GLY A 174 15.81 7.39 -17.92
N THR A 175 16.31 6.80 -16.84
CA THR A 175 15.52 5.86 -16.02
C THR A 175 14.38 6.62 -15.34
N ARG A 176 13.17 6.08 -15.45
CA ARG A 176 11.97 6.64 -14.82
C ARG A 176 11.64 5.87 -13.56
N LEU A 177 11.54 6.59 -12.45
CA LEU A 177 11.13 6.09 -11.15
C LEU A 177 9.73 6.66 -10.87
N PRO A 178 8.65 5.88 -11.08
CA PRO A 178 7.30 6.37 -10.83
C PRO A 178 7.12 6.68 -9.35
N VAL A 179 6.23 7.64 -9.05
CA VAL A 179 5.77 7.86 -7.69
C VAL A 179 5.19 6.56 -7.12
N GLN A 180 5.55 6.24 -5.89
CA GLN A 180 5.11 5.05 -5.17
C GLN A 180 3.94 5.34 -4.23
N HIS A 181 3.83 6.55 -3.70
CA HIS A 181 2.69 7.09 -2.92
C HIS A 181 2.83 8.62 -2.81
N PHE A 182 1.76 9.38 -2.51
CA PHE A 182 1.83 10.86 -2.46
C PHE A 182 0.90 11.55 -1.45
N GLU A 183 1.28 11.91 -0.24
CA GLU A 183 0.30 12.49 0.70
C GLU A 183 -0.06 13.95 0.35
N VAL A 184 -1.35 14.30 0.17
CA VAL A 184 -1.81 15.70 -0.01
C VAL A 184 -2.08 16.27 1.36
N THR A 185 -1.17 17.11 1.87
CA THR A 185 -1.25 17.66 3.22
C THR A 185 -2.28 18.79 3.32
N GLN A 186 -2.36 19.63 2.28
CA GLN A 186 -3.30 20.74 2.15
C GLN A 186 -3.60 21.02 0.66
N PRO A 187 -4.64 21.78 0.30
CA PRO A 187 -4.88 22.16 -1.08
C PRO A 187 -3.66 22.84 -1.72
N GLY A 188 -3.04 22.16 -2.69
CA GLY A 188 -1.83 22.62 -3.37
C GLY A 188 -0.51 22.15 -2.74
N GLU A 189 -0.52 21.47 -1.60
CA GLU A 189 0.68 20.93 -0.96
C GLU A 189 0.63 19.39 -0.94
N ALA A 190 1.70 18.74 -1.39
CA ALA A 190 1.80 17.30 -1.37
C ALA A 190 3.23 16.81 -1.05
N GLN A 191 3.33 15.61 -0.49
CA GLN A 191 4.57 14.89 -0.27
C GLN A 191 4.60 13.67 -1.20
N LEU A 192 5.51 13.65 -2.17
CA LEU A 192 5.65 12.58 -3.15
C LEU A 192 6.76 11.62 -2.72
N ALA A 193 6.51 10.31 -2.72
CA ALA A 193 7.51 9.30 -2.39
C ALA A 193 7.83 8.41 -3.59
N PHE A 194 9.10 8.06 -3.75
CA PHE A 194 9.65 7.27 -4.85
C PHE A 194 10.60 6.21 -4.30
N ALA A 195 10.96 5.23 -5.13
CA ALA A 195 11.97 4.24 -4.80
C ALA A 195 13.31 4.89 -4.36
N SER A 196 14.07 4.20 -3.51
CA SER A 196 15.40 4.66 -3.13
C SER A 196 16.34 4.74 -4.35
N LEU A 197 17.17 5.77 -4.32
CA LEU A 197 18.13 6.05 -5.38
C LEU A 197 19.46 5.35 -5.07
N SER A 198 19.98 4.62 -6.05
CA SER A 198 21.28 3.93 -5.93
C SER A 198 22.47 4.90 -5.87
N ASP A 199 22.33 6.08 -6.48
CA ASP A 199 23.26 7.20 -6.37
C ASP A 199 22.50 8.54 -6.49
N PRO A 200 22.06 9.15 -5.37
CA PRO A 200 21.25 10.36 -5.39
C PRO A 200 22.05 11.61 -5.77
N THR A 201 23.37 11.53 -5.97
CA THR A 201 24.19 12.70 -6.33
C THR A 201 24.05 13.13 -7.77
N GLN A 202 23.29 12.38 -8.57
CA GLN A 202 22.98 12.71 -9.96
C GLN A 202 21.88 13.78 -10.04
N ASP A 203 21.93 14.62 -11.07
CA ASP A 203 20.83 15.52 -11.39
C ASP A 203 19.60 14.67 -11.74
N LEU A 204 18.52 14.88 -11.01
CA LEU A 204 17.22 14.27 -11.24
C LEU A 204 16.29 15.30 -11.87
N THR A 205 15.24 14.84 -12.54
CA THR A 205 14.15 15.72 -12.97
C THR A 205 12.84 15.16 -12.45
N LEU A 206 12.11 15.94 -11.67
CA LEU A 206 10.73 15.62 -11.33
C LEU A 206 9.84 15.98 -12.52
N VAL A 207 9.12 15.01 -13.06
CA VAL A 207 8.31 15.18 -14.26
C VAL A 207 6.83 14.94 -13.96
N PHE A 208 5.99 15.88 -14.37
CA PHE A 208 4.54 15.72 -14.38
C PHE A 208 4.05 15.52 -15.83
N PRO A 209 3.04 14.66 -16.05
CA PRO A 209 2.39 14.52 -17.34
C PRO A 209 1.83 15.85 -17.89
N ALA A 210 1.42 16.75 -16.99
CA ALA A 210 0.90 18.08 -17.30
C ALA A 210 1.98 19.09 -17.79
N GLY A 211 3.19 18.64 -18.12
CA GLY A 211 4.22 19.48 -18.76
C GLY A 211 5.27 20.06 -17.81
N TRP A 212 5.26 19.69 -16.54
CA TRP A 212 6.25 20.14 -15.55
C TRP A 212 7.50 19.26 -15.56
N HIS A 213 8.67 19.88 -15.49
CA HIS A 213 9.99 19.24 -15.49
C HIS A 213 10.94 20.04 -14.58
N LEU A 214 11.02 19.67 -13.29
CA LEU A 214 11.78 20.40 -12.29
C LEU A 214 13.14 19.69 -12.07
N PRO A 215 14.28 20.29 -12.49
CA PRO A 215 15.59 19.70 -12.25
C PRO A 215 15.95 19.81 -10.77
N LEU A 216 16.17 18.67 -10.13
CA LEU A 216 16.49 18.52 -8.72
C LEU A 216 17.94 18.12 -8.56
N HIS A 217 18.66 18.87 -7.74
CA HIS A 217 20.04 18.56 -7.39
C HIS A 217 20.13 18.24 -5.91
N PHE A 218 20.56 17.03 -5.57
CA PHE A 218 20.71 16.53 -4.21
C PHE A 218 22.16 16.59 -3.75
N LEU A 219 22.37 16.97 -2.49
CA LEU A 219 23.66 16.99 -1.82
C LEU A 219 23.68 15.90 -0.77
N SER A 220 24.83 15.28 -0.52
CA SER A 220 24.95 14.42 0.66
C SER A 220 24.66 15.23 1.92
N GLY A 221 24.09 14.62 2.96
CA GLY A 221 23.77 15.34 4.20
C GLY A 221 24.98 16.09 4.78
N ARG A 222 26.20 15.54 4.62
CA ARG A 222 27.45 16.23 5.00
C ARG A 222 27.73 17.49 4.19
N GLU A 223 27.53 17.46 2.87
CA GLU A 223 27.72 18.62 1.99
C GLU A 223 26.64 19.67 2.22
N TRP A 224 25.38 19.24 2.34
CA TRP A 224 24.26 20.11 2.68
C TRP A 224 24.54 20.88 3.99
N ARG A 225 25.05 20.19 5.00
CA ARG A 225 25.48 20.82 6.27
C ARG A 225 26.58 21.86 6.08
N GLN A 226 27.58 21.58 5.23
CA GLN A 226 28.65 22.54 4.95
C GLN A 226 28.12 23.79 4.24
N GLN A 227 27.13 23.62 3.35
CA GLN A 227 26.51 24.72 2.64
C GLN A 227 25.63 25.59 3.57
N THR A 228 24.80 24.98 4.41
CA THR A 228 23.91 25.73 5.33
C THR A 228 24.66 26.40 6.47
N SER A 229 25.76 25.81 6.95
CA SER A 229 26.64 26.45 7.95
C SER A 229 27.43 27.66 7.44
N GLY A 230 27.51 27.86 6.12
CA GLY A 230 28.20 28.99 5.48
C GLY A 230 27.40 30.30 5.41
N LEU A 231 26.07 30.25 5.57
CA LEU A 231 25.16 31.39 5.36
C LEU A 231 25.03 32.34 6.57
N GLY A 232 25.76 32.07 7.66
CA GLY A 232 25.98 33.01 8.75
C GLY A 232 27.28 32.69 9.47
N LYS A 233 28.27 33.59 9.42
CA LYS A 233 29.48 33.51 10.25
C LYS A 233 29.12 33.78 11.72
N THR A 234 28.49 32.82 12.38
CA THR A 234 28.60 32.66 13.83
C THR A 234 29.57 31.51 14.09
N SER A 235 30.60 31.82 14.88
CA SER A 235 31.72 30.98 15.26
C SER A 235 31.39 29.49 15.37
N THR A 236 32.11 28.66 14.61
CA THR A 236 32.19 27.21 14.81
C THR A 236 32.53 26.93 16.29
N PRO A 237 31.64 26.30 17.08
CA PRO A 237 31.95 25.99 18.47
C PRO A 237 32.98 24.85 18.51
N ALA A 238 33.93 24.94 19.44
CA ALA A 238 34.76 23.81 19.82
C ALA A 238 33.84 22.72 20.40
N ALA A 239 33.96 21.49 19.88
CA ALA A 239 33.20 20.34 20.34
C ALA A 239 33.48 20.07 21.83
N THR A 240 32.53 20.42 22.70
CA THR A 240 32.44 19.83 24.03
C THR A 240 31.55 18.61 23.93
N SER A 241 32.11 17.46 24.30
CA SER A 241 31.42 16.17 24.45
C SER A 241 30.33 16.26 25.52
N GLY A 242 29.16 16.80 25.19
CA GLY A 242 27.97 16.59 26.00
C GLY A 242 27.52 15.14 25.78
N ALA A 243 27.52 14.34 26.83
CA ALA A 243 27.10 12.95 26.78
C ALA A 243 25.64 12.87 26.31
N SER A 244 25.35 11.98 25.35
CA SER A 244 23.98 11.61 24.98
C SER A 244 23.22 11.21 26.26
N ALA A 245 22.03 11.77 26.45
CA ALA A 245 21.18 11.42 27.59
C ALA A 245 20.61 10.03 27.33
N CYS A 246 21.27 9.01 27.87
CA CYS A 246 20.92 7.62 27.67
C CYS A 246 20.51 6.97 28.99
N ILE A 247 19.53 6.09 28.89
CA ILE A 247 19.24 5.10 29.91
C ILE A 247 19.45 3.71 29.32
N ALA A 248 19.71 2.74 30.17
CA ALA A 248 19.94 1.35 29.75
C ALA A 248 19.19 0.35 30.65
N PRO A 249 17.85 0.44 30.77
CA PRO A 249 17.09 -0.55 31.53
C PRO A 249 17.34 -1.95 30.98
N LEU A 250 17.72 -2.88 31.84
CA LEU A 250 18.01 -4.28 31.47
C LEU A 250 19.04 -4.44 30.33
N GLY A 251 19.97 -3.48 30.21
CA GLY A 251 20.98 -3.47 29.15
C GLY A 251 20.46 -3.04 27.77
N TYR A 252 19.16 -2.73 27.63
CA TYR A 252 18.58 -2.13 26.42
C TYR A 252 18.78 -0.62 26.46
N GLN A 253 19.64 -0.07 25.59
CA GLN A 253 19.98 1.35 25.64
C GLN A 253 19.01 2.16 24.79
N VAL A 254 18.44 3.22 25.38
CA VAL A 254 17.67 4.25 24.68
C VAL A 254 18.29 5.59 25.00
N CYS A 255 18.46 6.44 23.99
CA CYS A 255 19.09 7.74 24.12
C CYS A 255 18.24 8.82 23.44
N VAL A 256 18.19 10.00 24.04
CA VAL A 256 17.85 11.22 23.30
C VAL A 256 19.07 11.63 22.49
N GLN A 257 18.99 11.55 21.16
CA GLN A 257 20.07 11.91 20.25
C GLN A 257 19.90 13.32 19.67
N GLY A 258 18.67 13.85 19.64
CA GLY A 258 18.37 15.15 19.06
C GLY A 258 17.12 15.78 19.65
N ALA A 259 17.09 17.11 19.64
CA ALA A 259 15.94 17.94 19.96
C ALA A 259 15.97 19.17 19.04
N ALA A 260 14.84 19.53 18.44
CA ALA A 260 14.71 20.66 17.51
C ALA A 260 13.30 21.27 17.61
N TYR A 261 13.18 22.59 17.43
CA TYR A 261 11.88 23.25 17.32
C TYR A 261 11.39 23.22 15.86
N SER A 262 10.12 22.88 15.66
CA SER A 262 9.33 23.04 14.43
C SER A 262 8.16 24.01 14.66
N SER A 263 7.37 24.30 13.62
CA SER A 263 6.09 25.00 13.77
C SER A 263 5.07 24.27 14.66
N GLU A 264 5.17 22.95 14.78
CA GLU A 264 4.27 22.12 15.59
C GLU A 264 4.72 22.00 17.06
N GLY A 265 5.99 22.27 17.35
CA GLY A 265 6.54 22.21 18.71
C GLY A 265 7.97 21.67 18.76
N MET A 266 8.35 21.10 19.90
CA MET A 266 9.64 20.45 20.10
C MET A 266 9.59 19.01 19.57
N GLN A 267 10.41 18.72 18.55
CA GLN A 267 10.66 17.38 18.05
C GLN A 267 11.89 16.77 18.73
N ILE A 268 11.73 15.57 19.29
CA ILE A 268 12.77 14.84 20.03
C ILE A 268 13.06 13.52 19.33
N LEU A 269 14.33 13.28 18.99
CA LEU A 269 14.80 12.01 18.42
C LEU A 269 15.27 11.06 19.52
N LEU A 270 14.53 9.97 19.71
CA LEU A 270 14.92 8.80 20.48
C LEU A 270 15.59 7.79 19.57
N VAL A 271 16.73 7.25 20.00
CA VAL A 271 17.42 6.16 19.29
C VAL A 271 17.76 5.06 20.27
N SER A 272 17.45 3.84 19.88
CA SER A 272 17.85 2.65 20.62
C SER A 272 19.19 2.11 20.12
N GLY A 273 19.89 1.42 21.01
CA GLY A 273 21.13 0.72 20.71
C GLY A 273 21.15 -0.65 21.38
N ALA A 274 21.53 -1.68 20.63
CA ALA A 274 21.71 -3.02 21.16
C ALA A 274 23.04 -3.10 21.94
N ASN A 275 22.97 -3.18 23.27
CA ASN A 275 24.14 -3.38 24.13
C ASN A 275 24.12 -4.78 24.74
N HIS A 276 24.57 -5.80 23.98
CA HIS A 276 24.78 -7.18 24.46
C HIS A 276 23.65 -7.77 25.34
N SER A 277 22.42 -7.25 25.18
CA SER A 277 21.23 -7.63 25.93
C SER A 277 20.43 -8.64 25.09
N PRO A 278 19.69 -9.57 25.71
CA PRO A 278 18.70 -10.37 24.98
C PRO A 278 17.57 -9.52 24.38
N PHE A 279 17.44 -8.26 24.80
CA PHE A 279 16.50 -7.30 24.27
C PHE A 279 17.08 -6.53 23.09
N THR A 280 16.35 -6.54 21.98
CA THR A 280 16.61 -5.73 20.78
C THR A 280 15.53 -4.66 20.66
N PRO A 281 15.73 -3.63 19.82
CA PRO A 281 14.64 -2.71 19.52
C PRO A 281 13.44 -3.43 18.91
N PRO A 282 12.21 -2.90 19.09
CA PRO A 282 11.04 -3.45 18.42
C PRO A 282 11.14 -3.32 16.91
N GLY A 283 10.52 -4.23 16.16
CA GLY A 283 10.48 -4.17 14.69
C GLY A 283 9.59 -3.02 14.19
N VAL A 284 9.83 -2.55 12.96
CA VAL A 284 9.10 -1.42 12.32
C VAL A 284 7.60 -1.69 12.11
N GLY A 285 7.18 -2.96 12.17
CA GLY A 285 5.77 -3.37 12.13
C GLY A 285 5.13 -3.52 13.52
N SER A 286 5.81 -3.13 14.59
CA SER A 286 5.16 -3.02 15.89
C SER A 286 4.25 -1.80 15.92
N LEU A 287 3.08 -1.97 16.56
CA LEU A 287 2.18 -0.86 16.87
C LEU A 287 2.78 0.07 17.95
N THR A 288 3.89 -0.33 18.59
CA THR A 288 4.60 0.48 19.58
C THR A 288 5.97 0.93 19.03
N GLY A 289 6.26 2.22 19.18
CA GLY A 289 7.61 2.76 18.97
C GLY A 289 8.55 2.42 20.14
N LEU A 290 9.65 3.16 20.31
CA LEU A 290 10.51 3.04 21.50
C LEU A 290 9.78 3.44 22.78
N ALA A 291 9.04 4.54 22.75
CA ALA A 291 8.14 4.99 23.79
C ALA A 291 6.80 4.26 23.64
N ALA A 292 6.29 3.72 24.74
CA ALA A 292 5.05 2.96 24.77
C ALA A 292 4.19 3.36 25.97
N THR A 293 2.89 3.03 25.89
CA THR A 293 1.96 3.11 27.03
C THR A 293 2.40 2.17 28.14
N ASP A 294 2.31 2.62 29.40
CA ASP A 294 2.55 1.75 30.54
C ASP A 294 1.41 0.72 30.66
N PRO A 295 1.70 -0.58 30.49
CA PRO A 295 0.68 -1.62 30.51
C PRO A 295 0.08 -1.84 31.91
N LEU A 296 0.73 -1.37 32.98
CA LEU A 296 0.25 -1.57 34.35
C LEU A 296 -0.70 -0.47 34.80
N THR A 297 -0.45 0.76 34.38
CA THR A 297 -1.21 1.95 34.80
C THR A 297 -2.16 2.47 33.71
N GLY A 298 -1.92 2.09 32.45
CA GLY A 298 -2.59 2.66 31.29
C GLY A 298 -2.11 4.08 30.95
N ASP A 299 -1.04 4.57 31.59
CA ASP A 299 -0.48 5.89 31.30
C ASP A 299 0.16 5.90 29.91
N ASP A 300 -0.41 6.71 29.02
CA ASP A 300 -0.02 6.83 27.63
C ASP A 300 0.67 8.17 27.32
N GLN A 301 0.99 8.98 28.33
CA GLN A 301 1.51 10.34 28.14
C GLN A 301 3.04 10.39 28.23
N ALA A 302 3.69 10.71 27.12
CA ALA A 302 5.06 11.23 27.17
C ALA A 302 5.02 12.70 27.57
N THR A 303 5.78 13.09 28.59
CA THR A 303 5.78 14.46 29.12
C THR A 303 7.14 15.11 28.98
N LEU A 304 7.18 16.36 28.54
CA LEU A 304 8.38 17.19 28.47
C LEU A 304 8.21 18.36 29.41
N SER A 305 9.13 18.53 30.35
CA SER A 305 9.15 19.66 31.28
C SER A 305 10.42 20.47 31.13
N ALA A 306 10.31 21.80 31.10
CA ALA A 306 11.44 22.70 31.01
C ALA A 306 11.11 24.02 31.73
N GLY A 307 11.81 24.29 32.84
CA GLY A 307 11.42 25.38 33.74
C GLY A 307 10.06 25.14 34.39
N ASP A 308 9.16 26.12 34.29
CA ASP A 308 7.77 26.02 34.75
C ASP A 308 6.80 25.51 33.67
N GLU A 309 7.29 25.32 32.43
CA GLU A 309 6.49 24.86 31.29
C GLU A 309 6.48 23.34 31.19
N GLN A 310 5.34 22.79 30.78
CA GLN A 310 5.15 21.35 30.57
C GLN A 310 4.30 21.10 29.31
N ALA A 311 4.74 20.17 28.47
CA ALA A 311 4.02 19.67 27.32
C ALA A 311 3.83 18.15 27.46
N SER A 312 2.76 17.62 26.88
CA SER A 312 2.55 16.16 26.80
C SER A 312 2.03 15.75 25.42
N VAL A 313 2.30 14.50 25.06
CA VAL A 313 1.76 13.86 23.85
C VAL A 313 1.28 12.46 24.20
N SER A 314 0.10 12.10 23.69
CA SER A 314 -0.43 10.73 23.82
C SER A 314 0.27 9.83 22.81
N LEU A 315 0.89 8.76 23.31
CA LEU A 315 1.60 7.75 22.52
C LEU A 315 0.65 6.87 21.71
N SER A 316 -0.66 6.85 22.03
CA SER A 316 -1.67 6.05 21.33
C SER A 316 -2.31 6.77 20.14
N SER A 317 -2.32 8.11 20.14
CA SER A 317 -2.94 8.93 19.08
C SER A 317 -1.94 9.55 18.08
N SER A 318 -0.66 9.66 18.43
CA SER A 318 0.38 10.08 17.49
C SER A 318 0.98 8.84 16.85
N ALA A 319 0.78 8.60 15.54
CA ALA A 319 1.58 7.61 14.82
C ALA A 319 3.05 8.07 14.89
N PRO A 320 3.91 7.41 15.67
CA PRO A 320 5.26 7.91 15.82
C PRO A 320 6.01 7.67 14.51
N ALA A 321 6.77 8.67 14.05
CA ALA A 321 7.70 8.47 12.94
C ALA A 321 8.82 7.53 13.42
N VAL A 322 8.65 6.23 13.15
CA VAL A 322 9.57 5.16 13.52
C VAL A 322 10.36 4.73 12.28
N GLN A 323 11.69 4.76 12.38
CA GLN A 323 12.58 4.31 11.33
C GLN A 323 13.53 3.25 11.88
N GLN A 324 13.69 2.15 11.15
CA GLN A 324 14.72 1.15 11.46
C GLN A 324 15.98 1.44 10.65
N ASN A 325 17.11 1.47 11.34
CA ASN A 325 18.39 1.81 10.75
C ASN A 325 19.47 0.84 11.22
N GLY A 326 19.62 -0.25 10.45
CA GLY A 326 20.40 -1.40 10.88
C GLY A 326 19.79 -2.02 12.13
N ASP A 327 20.59 -2.15 13.19
CA ASP A 327 20.18 -2.73 14.46
C ASP A 327 19.52 -1.71 15.41
N ASN A 328 19.42 -0.44 15.01
CA ASN A 328 18.83 0.62 15.83
C ASN A 328 17.42 0.94 15.33
N LEU A 329 16.52 1.20 16.27
CA LEU A 329 15.24 1.84 15.99
C LEU A 329 15.33 3.32 16.39
N GLU A 330 14.79 4.18 15.56
CA GLU A 330 14.75 5.63 15.72
C GLU A 330 13.29 6.06 15.79
N GLN A 331 12.94 6.90 16.76
CA GLN A 331 11.58 7.40 16.95
C GLN A 331 11.62 8.91 17.18
N THR A 332 10.82 9.67 16.44
CA THR A 332 10.63 11.10 16.70
C THR A 332 9.33 11.34 17.47
N LEU A 333 9.41 12.10 18.57
CA LEU A 333 8.26 12.57 19.34
C LEU A 333 8.08 14.08 19.13
N THR A 334 6.87 14.53 18.81
CA THR A 334 6.53 15.96 18.72
C THR A 334 5.71 16.37 19.94
N LEU A 335 6.19 17.35 20.70
CA LEU A 335 5.49 17.88 21.87
C LEU A 335 5.32 19.39 21.73
N ALA A 336 4.12 19.90 22.01
CA ALA A 336 3.79 21.32 21.91
C ALA A 336 4.44 22.17 23.01
N LEU A 337 5.77 22.32 22.95
CA LEU A 337 6.55 23.20 23.83
C LEU A 337 6.88 24.51 23.09
N PRO A 338 6.59 25.69 23.67
CA PRO A 338 6.91 26.98 23.05
C PRO A 338 8.41 27.17 22.77
N ALA A 339 8.73 27.84 21.66
CA ALA A 339 10.11 28.06 21.21
C ALA A 339 10.94 29.00 22.11
N ASP A 340 10.30 29.80 22.96
CA ASP A 340 10.95 30.70 23.91
C ASP A 340 11.40 30.01 25.21
N VAL A 341 11.17 28.70 25.35
CA VAL A 341 11.64 27.91 26.48
C VAL A 341 13.10 27.52 26.29
N HIS A 342 13.94 27.89 27.26
CA HIS A 342 15.38 27.65 27.26
C HIS A 342 15.82 26.87 28.50
N GLY A 343 16.99 26.22 28.43
CA GLY A 343 17.62 25.56 29.58
C GLY A 343 17.62 24.04 29.48
N GLU A 344 17.53 23.36 30.62
CA GLU A 344 17.50 21.90 30.69
C GLU A 344 16.04 21.41 30.63
N ALA A 345 15.75 20.52 29.69
CA ALA A 345 14.47 19.83 29.60
C ALA A 345 14.58 18.41 30.17
N LYS A 346 13.46 17.93 30.71
CA LYS A 346 13.27 16.57 31.17
C LYS A 346 12.12 15.93 30.40
N LEU A 347 12.45 14.97 29.55
CA LEU A 347 11.48 14.08 28.91
C LEU A 347 11.24 12.90 29.83
N THR A 348 9.98 12.64 30.20
CA THR A 348 9.55 11.48 30.96
C THR A 348 8.65 10.61 30.10
N LEU A 349 9.05 9.34 29.93
CA LEU A 349 8.29 8.32 29.20
C LEU A 349 7.65 7.34 30.19
N PRO A 350 6.37 6.96 30.00
CA PRO A 350 5.66 6.08 30.93
C PRO A 350 6.13 4.63 30.80
N ALA A 351 6.49 4.17 29.60
CA ALA A 351 7.16 2.89 29.38
C ALA A 351 8.08 2.93 28.15
N LEU A 352 8.93 1.90 28.03
CA LEU A 352 9.71 1.62 26.83
C LEU A 352 9.31 0.25 26.27
N ALA A 353 9.32 0.10 24.94
CA ALA A 353 9.15 -1.19 24.28
C ALA A 353 10.50 -1.75 23.79
N ALA A 354 10.60 -3.08 23.81
CA ALA A 354 11.71 -3.83 23.23
C ALA A 354 11.19 -5.17 22.68
N SER A 355 11.99 -5.82 21.85
CA SER A 355 11.76 -7.21 21.41
C SER A 355 12.70 -8.16 22.12
N LEU A 356 12.18 -9.34 22.42
CA LEU A 356 12.91 -10.48 22.95
C LEU A 356 12.87 -11.60 21.91
N THR A 357 14.01 -11.88 21.29
CA THR A 357 14.14 -13.04 20.39
C THR A 357 14.45 -14.29 21.19
N LEU A 358 13.71 -15.37 20.95
CA LEU A 358 13.96 -16.65 21.61
C LEU A 358 15.00 -17.45 20.83
N ALA A 359 15.96 -18.05 21.54
CA ALA A 359 17.02 -18.86 20.93
C ALA A 359 16.45 -20.12 20.23
N GLU A 360 15.39 -20.69 20.81
CA GLU A 360 14.60 -21.77 20.23
C GLU A 360 13.10 -21.43 20.41
N PRO A 361 12.24 -21.77 19.44
CA PRO A 361 10.81 -21.53 19.58
C PRO A 361 10.21 -22.25 20.79
N VAL A 362 9.38 -21.56 21.55
CA VAL A 362 8.60 -22.14 22.65
C VAL A 362 7.26 -22.59 22.11
N MET A 363 6.92 -23.87 22.27
CA MET A 363 5.70 -24.43 21.71
C MET A 363 4.52 -24.32 22.69
N ILE A 364 3.45 -23.67 22.28
CA ILE A 364 2.13 -23.82 22.93
C ILE A 364 1.45 -25.01 22.26
N THR A 365 1.29 -26.12 22.98
CA THR A 365 0.62 -27.32 22.48
C THR A 365 -0.82 -27.36 22.98
N VAL A 366 -1.77 -27.41 22.04
CA VAL A 366 -3.20 -27.49 22.32
C VAL A 366 -3.76 -28.75 21.67
N ASP A 367 -4.50 -29.56 22.42
CA ASP A 367 -5.18 -30.74 21.88
C ASP A 367 -6.63 -30.38 21.51
N LEU A 368 -6.87 -30.23 20.21
CA LEU A 368 -8.17 -29.88 19.64
C LEU A 368 -9.16 -31.06 19.66
N GLY A 369 -8.68 -32.28 19.92
CA GLY A 369 -9.45 -33.51 19.77
C GLY A 369 -9.74 -33.87 18.32
N THR A 370 -10.54 -34.91 18.10
CA THR A 370 -10.80 -35.46 16.75
C THR A 370 -11.86 -34.68 15.96
N ASN A 371 -12.60 -33.78 16.61
CA ASN A 371 -13.68 -33.02 16.00
C ASN A 371 -13.88 -31.69 16.75
N PRO A 372 -13.04 -30.66 16.52
CA PRO A 372 -13.19 -29.37 17.16
C PRO A 372 -14.48 -28.68 16.68
N GLN A 373 -15.20 -28.03 17.59
CA GLN A 373 -16.50 -27.39 17.31
C GLN A 373 -16.59 -26.00 17.94
N PRO A 374 -17.43 -25.08 17.40
CA PRO A 374 -17.74 -23.81 18.05
C PRO A 374 -18.26 -23.97 19.48
N GLY A 375 -17.85 -23.06 20.36
CA GLY A 375 -18.20 -23.08 21.79
C GLY A 375 -17.45 -24.13 22.61
N GLN A 376 -16.56 -24.93 21.99
CA GLN A 376 -15.78 -25.92 22.70
C GLN A 376 -14.71 -25.24 23.57
N ASN A 377 -14.69 -25.57 24.86
CA ASN A 377 -13.54 -25.31 25.71
C ASN A 377 -12.49 -26.39 25.49
N VAL A 378 -11.26 -25.96 25.29
CA VAL A 378 -10.12 -26.85 25.04
C VAL A 378 -9.30 -26.97 26.33
N ALA A 379 -8.64 -28.12 26.51
CA ALA A 379 -7.71 -28.28 27.62
C ALA A 379 -6.64 -27.18 27.53
N LEU A 380 -6.43 -26.48 28.65
CA LEU A 380 -5.45 -25.40 28.72
C LEU A 380 -4.06 -25.93 28.41
N PRO A 381 -3.24 -25.18 27.67
CA PRO A 381 -1.84 -25.52 27.52
C PRO A 381 -1.15 -25.47 28.89
N ALA A 382 -0.06 -26.20 29.03
CA ALA A 382 0.83 -26.02 30.16
C ALA A 382 1.43 -24.61 30.15
N ASP A 383 1.85 -24.13 31.32
CA ASP A 383 2.58 -22.87 31.46
C ASP A 383 3.77 -22.84 30.48
N ILE A 384 3.94 -21.73 29.79
CA ILE A 384 5.09 -21.52 28.90
C ILE A 384 6.10 -20.56 29.55
N GLN A 385 7.36 -20.70 29.14
CA GLN A 385 8.46 -19.87 29.63
C GLN A 385 8.92 -18.91 28.54
N ILE A 386 8.80 -17.61 28.78
CA ILE A 386 9.24 -16.55 27.86
C ILE A 386 10.30 -15.72 28.57
N GLY A 387 11.55 -15.80 28.12
CA GLY A 387 12.63 -15.03 28.75
C GLY A 387 12.85 -15.30 30.25
N GLY A 388 12.45 -16.48 30.74
CA GLY A 388 12.48 -16.84 32.16
C GLY A 388 11.22 -16.46 32.96
N HIS A 389 10.21 -15.91 32.30
CA HIS A 389 8.91 -15.59 32.90
C HIS A 389 7.89 -16.68 32.57
N THR A 390 7.08 -17.02 33.56
CA THR A 390 5.99 -17.98 33.40
C THR A 390 4.75 -17.28 32.88
N LEU A 391 4.28 -17.66 31.70
CA LEU A 391 3.00 -17.22 31.14
C LEU A 391 1.96 -18.34 31.34
N HIS A 392 0.93 -18.05 32.13
CA HIS A 392 -0.18 -18.96 32.41
C HIS A 392 -1.40 -18.58 31.55
N PHE A 393 -2.03 -19.57 30.90
CA PHE A 393 -3.28 -19.38 30.16
C PHE A 393 -4.47 -19.86 30.99
N GLU A 394 -5.45 -18.99 31.21
CA GLU A 394 -6.64 -19.27 32.03
C GLU A 394 -7.79 -19.87 31.22
N SER A 395 -7.86 -19.53 29.92
CA SER A 395 -8.90 -20.03 29.04
C SER A 395 -8.36 -20.38 27.66
N ALA A 396 -8.91 -21.43 27.07
CA ALA A 396 -8.72 -21.81 25.68
C ALA A 396 -10.09 -22.22 25.13
N SER A 397 -10.58 -21.52 24.11
CA SER A 397 -11.90 -21.74 23.55
C SER A 397 -11.88 -21.70 22.03
N ILE A 398 -12.80 -22.41 21.41
CA ILE A 398 -13.01 -22.42 19.97
C ILE A 398 -14.30 -21.65 19.69
N SER A 399 -14.22 -20.68 18.78
CA SER A 399 -15.33 -19.82 18.37
C SER A 399 -15.46 -19.80 16.85
N GLY A 400 -16.54 -19.23 16.33
CA GLY A 400 -16.86 -19.20 14.90
C GLY A 400 -18.10 -20.02 14.56
N ASP A 401 -18.36 -20.20 13.27
CA ASP A 401 -19.53 -20.93 12.76
C ASP A 401 -19.21 -22.41 12.46
N GLY A 402 -17.93 -22.80 12.51
CA GLY A 402 -17.46 -24.15 12.18
C GLY A 402 -17.52 -24.50 10.70
N VAL A 403 -17.84 -23.52 9.84
CA VAL A 403 -17.98 -23.67 8.39
C VAL A 403 -17.03 -22.75 7.66
N ASN A 404 -17.05 -21.45 7.99
CA ASN A 404 -16.20 -20.42 7.39
C ASN A 404 -15.10 -19.94 8.36
N SER A 405 -15.35 -20.01 9.67
CA SER A 405 -14.36 -19.71 10.70
C SER A 405 -14.48 -20.69 11.86
N LEU A 406 -13.31 -21.13 12.32
CA LEU A 406 -13.17 -21.95 13.51
C LEU A 406 -11.88 -21.49 14.17
N ARG A 407 -12.01 -20.52 15.08
CA ARG A 407 -10.89 -19.83 15.70
C ARG A 407 -10.63 -20.39 17.09
N LEU A 408 -9.43 -20.94 17.29
CA LEU A 408 -8.88 -21.15 18.61
C LEU A 408 -8.43 -19.81 19.19
N THR A 409 -8.87 -19.51 20.41
CA THR A 409 -8.42 -18.36 21.20
C THR A 409 -7.92 -18.84 22.55
N LEU A 410 -6.72 -18.42 22.94
CA LEU A 410 -6.16 -18.58 24.27
C LEU A 410 -6.06 -17.23 24.95
N VAL A 411 -6.43 -17.15 26.22
CA VAL A 411 -6.36 -15.93 27.03
C VAL A 411 -5.51 -16.18 28.26
N SER A 412 -4.51 -15.32 28.48
CA SER A 412 -3.62 -15.41 29.64
C SER A 412 -4.31 -14.99 30.94
N ALA A 413 -3.73 -15.40 32.07
CA ALA A 413 -3.94 -14.69 33.32
C ALA A 413 -3.48 -13.23 33.19
N PRO A 414 -4.01 -12.30 34.00
CA PRO A 414 -3.48 -10.94 34.07
C PRO A 414 -1.97 -10.94 34.32
N LEU A 415 -1.24 -10.24 33.48
CA LEU A 415 0.22 -10.18 33.56
C LEU A 415 0.67 -9.09 34.53
N GLU A 416 1.69 -9.43 35.30
CA GLU A 416 2.38 -8.51 36.20
C GLU A 416 3.82 -8.35 35.73
N ALA A 417 4.42 -7.20 36.00
CA ALA A 417 5.83 -7.02 35.72
C ALA A 417 6.68 -7.91 36.63
N GLN A 418 7.53 -8.73 36.03
CA GLN A 418 8.53 -9.53 36.75
C GLN A 418 9.92 -9.04 36.28
N ASP A 419 10.87 -8.91 37.19
CA ASP A 419 12.22 -8.39 36.87
C ASP A 419 12.22 -7.04 36.11
N GLY A 420 11.19 -6.21 36.30
CA GLY A 420 11.09 -4.88 35.70
C GLY A 420 10.56 -4.81 34.27
N TRP A 421 9.99 -5.90 33.73
CA TRP A 421 9.34 -5.91 32.41
C TRP A 421 8.15 -6.86 32.38
N VAL A 422 7.28 -6.72 31.37
CA VAL A 422 6.10 -7.56 31.13
C VAL A 422 6.01 -7.92 29.65
N VAL A 423 5.47 -9.09 29.34
CA VAL A 423 5.17 -9.49 27.96
C VAL A 423 4.00 -8.67 27.45
N GLY A 424 4.23 -7.81 26.46
CA GLY A 424 3.18 -7.01 25.82
C GLY A 424 2.47 -7.77 24.69
N ARG A 425 3.23 -8.58 23.95
CA ARG A 425 2.73 -9.38 22.81
C ARG A 425 3.64 -10.57 22.53
N LEU A 426 3.10 -11.66 21.98
CA LEU A 426 3.90 -12.78 21.49
C LEU A 426 4.09 -12.71 19.97
N GLU A 427 5.29 -12.99 19.50
CA GLU A 427 5.57 -13.18 18.08
C GLU A 427 5.45 -14.67 17.76
N LEU A 428 4.46 -15.01 16.94
CA LEU A 428 4.18 -16.40 16.55
C LEU A 428 4.78 -16.70 15.18
N GLY A 429 5.44 -17.85 15.06
CA GLY A 429 5.72 -18.46 13.77
C GLY A 429 4.48 -19.19 13.23
N ARG A 430 4.51 -19.55 11.95
CA ARG A 430 3.42 -20.27 11.29
C ARG A 430 3.17 -21.64 11.92
N PRO A 431 1.96 -21.90 12.46
CA PRO A 431 1.57 -23.23 12.91
C PRO A 431 1.48 -24.20 11.72
N ALA A 432 1.87 -25.46 11.93
CA ALA A 432 1.93 -26.44 10.86
C ALA A 432 0.54 -26.81 10.31
N GLY A 433 0.33 -26.54 9.01
CA GLY A 433 -0.91 -26.86 8.31
C GLY A 433 -2.07 -25.93 8.65
N ILE A 434 -1.76 -24.68 9.03
CA ILE A 434 -2.70 -23.57 9.19
C ILE A 434 -2.37 -22.52 8.11
N ALA A 435 -3.40 -21.93 7.51
CA ALA A 435 -3.26 -20.79 6.60
C ALA A 435 -2.70 -19.55 7.34
N ASP A 436 -2.29 -18.48 6.64
CA ASP A 436 -1.65 -17.29 7.26
C ASP A 436 -2.61 -16.40 8.11
N ARG A 437 -3.44 -17.01 8.97
CA ARG A 437 -4.40 -16.37 9.88
C ARG A 437 -4.20 -16.84 11.33
N TYR A 438 -3.08 -16.43 11.91
CA TYR A 438 -2.70 -16.69 13.30
C TYR A 438 -1.99 -15.45 13.85
N GLY A 439 -1.96 -15.29 15.17
CA GLY A 439 -1.27 -14.16 15.78
C GLY A 439 -1.52 -14.01 17.28
N SER A 440 -0.98 -12.93 17.81
CA SER A 440 -1.20 -12.49 19.19
C SER A 440 -1.78 -11.08 19.14
N GLY A 441 -2.82 -10.83 19.94
CA GLY A 441 -3.26 -9.48 20.28
C GLY A 441 -2.27 -8.80 21.23
N SER A 442 -2.43 -7.48 21.39
CA SER A 442 -1.81 -6.70 22.46
C SER A 442 -2.48 -7.00 23.80
N LEU A 443 -1.85 -6.57 24.90
CA LEU A 443 -2.48 -6.59 26.22
C LEU A 443 -3.80 -5.80 26.21
N ASP A 444 -4.85 -6.43 26.73
CA ASP A 444 -6.14 -5.76 26.95
C ASP A 444 -6.12 -4.86 28.21
N SER A 445 -7.22 -4.17 28.48
CA SER A 445 -7.37 -3.31 29.66
C SER A 445 -7.30 -4.07 31.00
N GLU A 446 -7.46 -5.40 30.99
CA GLU A 446 -7.32 -6.27 32.17
C GLU A 446 -5.90 -6.86 32.29
N ARG A 447 -4.98 -6.44 31.40
CA ARG A 447 -3.59 -6.92 31.29
C ARG A 447 -3.51 -8.39 30.88
N ARG A 448 -4.43 -8.85 30.05
CA ARG A 448 -4.42 -10.22 29.51
C ARG A 448 -3.96 -10.22 28.07
N LEU A 449 -3.19 -11.25 27.74
CA LEU A 449 -2.71 -11.51 26.40
C LEU A 449 -3.66 -12.48 25.71
N GLN A 450 -4.02 -12.18 24.46
CA GLN A 450 -4.78 -13.08 23.60
C GLN A 450 -3.90 -13.67 22.50
N VAL A 451 -3.90 -15.00 22.37
CA VAL A 451 -3.30 -15.73 21.24
C VAL A 451 -4.41 -16.38 20.44
N PHE A 452 -4.34 -16.32 19.11
CA PHE A 452 -5.35 -16.95 18.26
C PHE A 452 -4.76 -17.66 17.04
N SER A 453 -5.53 -18.63 16.54
CA SER A 453 -5.26 -19.34 15.28
C SER A 453 -6.59 -19.72 14.63
N GLU A 454 -6.77 -19.40 13.35
CA GLU A 454 -7.80 -20.08 12.55
C GLU A 454 -7.40 -21.55 12.39
N LEU A 455 -8.36 -22.46 12.49
CA LEU A 455 -8.12 -23.90 12.44
C LEU A 455 -8.28 -24.46 11.02
N PHE A 456 -8.55 -23.64 10.01
CA PHE A 456 -8.58 -24.08 8.62
C PHE A 456 -7.16 -24.15 8.05
N GLY A 457 -6.82 -25.33 7.53
CA GLY A 457 -5.58 -25.57 6.82
C GLY A 457 -5.58 -25.00 5.41
N ASP A 458 -4.41 -25.03 4.77
CA ASP A 458 -4.20 -24.56 3.39
C ASP A 458 -5.04 -25.34 2.35
N ASP A 459 -5.48 -26.56 2.71
CA ASP A 459 -6.36 -27.43 1.93
C ASP A 459 -7.86 -27.21 2.24
N GLY A 460 -8.18 -26.21 3.07
CA GLY A 460 -9.52 -25.90 3.52
C GLY A 460 -10.08 -26.90 4.54
N GLN A 461 -9.28 -27.86 5.02
CA GLN A 461 -9.72 -28.82 6.03
C GLN A 461 -9.52 -28.27 7.45
N ILE A 462 -10.41 -28.64 8.36
CA ILE A 462 -10.28 -28.29 9.78
C ILE A 462 -9.15 -29.09 10.41
N LYS A 463 -8.24 -28.38 11.07
CA LYS A 463 -7.16 -28.97 11.85
C LYS A 463 -7.72 -29.69 13.07
N THR A 464 -7.34 -30.96 13.23
CA THR A 464 -7.72 -31.81 14.35
C THR A 464 -6.48 -32.33 15.10
N GLY A 465 -6.70 -32.86 16.30
CA GLY A 465 -5.65 -33.40 17.16
C GLY A 465 -4.77 -32.31 17.75
N LYS A 466 -3.48 -32.58 17.89
CA LYS A 466 -2.54 -31.63 18.48
C LYS A 466 -2.17 -30.52 17.50
N LEU A 467 -2.36 -29.28 17.94
CA LEU A 467 -1.85 -28.08 17.30
C LEU A 467 -0.66 -27.56 18.11
N GLU A 468 0.40 -27.19 17.41
CA GLU A 468 1.59 -26.55 17.99
C GLU A 468 1.66 -25.13 17.45
N LEU A 469 1.60 -24.15 18.35
CA LEU A 469 1.80 -22.73 18.04
C LEU A 469 3.23 -22.35 18.44
N PRO A 470 4.16 -22.15 17.49
CA PRO A 470 5.53 -21.81 17.80
C PRO A 470 5.62 -20.33 18.17
N VAL A 471 6.03 -20.02 19.40
CA VAL A 471 6.40 -18.67 19.82
C VAL A 471 7.88 -18.47 19.49
N VAL A 472 8.18 -17.55 18.57
CA VAL A 472 9.55 -17.28 18.10
C VAL A 472 10.19 -16.06 18.78
N GLY A 473 9.36 -15.21 19.36
CA GLY A 473 9.77 -13.99 20.05
C GLY A 473 8.65 -13.42 20.91
N ALA A 474 8.93 -12.30 21.55
CA ALA A 474 7.93 -11.51 22.26
C ALA A 474 8.28 -10.03 22.19
N GLU A 475 7.27 -9.20 22.11
CA GLU A 475 7.41 -7.78 22.44
C GLU A 475 7.24 -7.63 23.94
N VAL A 476 8.19 -6.93 24.56
CA VAL A 476 8.22 -6.69 25.99
C VAL A 476 8.09 -5.21 26.26
N LEU A 477 7.36 -4.88 27.31
CA LEU A 477 7.19 -3.52 27.80
C LEU A 477 7.95 -3.41 29.12
N LEU A 478 8.75 -2.37 29.23
CA LEU A 478 9.47 -2.00 30.45
C LEU A 478 8.67 -0.84 31.07
N PRO A 479 7.94 -1.05 32.18
CA PRO A 479 7.23 0.04 32.84
C PRO A 479 8.22 1.05 33.45
N GLY A 480 7.91 2.34 33.29
CA GLY A 480 8.70 3.47 33.75
C GLY A 480 8.27 3.98 35.14
N PRO A 481 8.44 5.29 35.43
CA PRO A 481 8.80 6.37 34.49
C PRO A 481 10.28 6.42 34.14
N PHE A 482 10.59 6.68 32.88
CA PHE A 482 11.96 6.89 32.38
C PHE A 482 12.22 8.36 32.10
N THR A 483 13.21 8.95 32.76
CA THR A 483 13.49 10.38 32.61
C THR A 483 14.83 10.63 31.91
N PHE A 484 14.79 11.42 30.85
CA PHE A 484 15.94 11.90 30.08
C PHE A 484 16.12 13.39 30.32
N ALA A 485 17.30 13.79 30.75
CA ALA A 485 17.63 15.20 30.94
C ALA A 485 18.60 15.64 29.85
N PHE A 486 18.24 16.67 29.08
CA PHE A 486 19.04 17.19 27.99
C PHE A 486 18.84 18.72 27.84
N PRO A 487 19.86 19.44 27.35
CA PRO A 487 19.70 20.86 27.07
C PRO A 487 18.78 21.09 25.87
N LEU A 488 17.84 22.03 25.98
CA LEU A 488 17.05 22.50 24.85
C LEU A 488 17.96 23.27 23.87
N PRO A 489 17.73 23.16 22.56
CA PRO A 489 18.35 24.05 21.60
C PRO A 489 17.84 25.48 21.84
N ASP A 490 18.69 26.49 21.66
CA ASP A 490 18.21 27.85 21.45
C ASP A 490 17.32 27.84 20.20
N ALA A 491 16.16 28.51 20.25
CA ALA A 491 15.35 28.79 19.08
C ALA A 491 16.11 29.73 18.13
N ALA A 492 17.14 29.20 17.48
CA ALA A 492 17.79 29.85 16.38
C ALA A 492 16.78 29.87 15.25
N ALA A 493 16.19 31.04 15.03
CA ALA A 493 15.49 31.40 13.81
C ALA A 493 16.45 31.21 12.64
N ALA A 494 16.47 30.00 12.09
CA ALA A 494 17.22 29.65 10.91
C ALA A 494 16.24 29.08 9.89
N VAL A 495 15.25 29.89 9.53
CA VAL A 495 14.73 29.84 8.16
C VAL A 495 15.90 30.29 7.29
N VAL A 496 16.72 29.34 6.86
CA VAL A 496 17.67 29.58 5.78
C VAL A 496 16.80 29.87 4.58
N GLN A 497 16.62 31.15 4.23
CA GLN A 497 16.02 31.54 2.96
C GLN A 497 16.95 31.04 1.85
N SER A 498 16.71 29.82 1.39
CA SER A 498 17.30 29.29 0.18
C SER A 498 16.71 30.08 -0.99
N THR A 499 17.58 30.58 -1.87
CA THR A 499 17.15 31.24 -3.09
C THR A 499 16.54 30.19 -4.01
N THR A 500 15.22 30.23 -4.19
CA THR A 500 14.50 29.37 -5.12
C THR A 500 15.05 29.53 -6.54
N THR A 501 15.40 28.42 -7.18
CA THR A 501 15.77 28.44 -8.59
C THR A 501 14.50 28.39 -9.44
N VAL A 502 14.31 29.41 -10.27
CA VAL A 502 13.18 29.47 -11.21
C VAL A 502 13.64 28.96 -12.57
N VAL A 503 12.97 27.92 -13.07
CA VAL A 503 13.24 27.31 -14.39
C VAL A 503 12.22 27.82 -15.40
N SER A 504 12.67 28.16 -16.62
CA SER A 504 11.77 28.73 -17.65
C SER A 504 10.76 27.69 -18.16
N GLY A 505 9.48 28.03 -18.19
CA GLY A 505 8.39 27.16 -18.68
C GLY A 505 8.39 26.86 -20.18
N ASP A 506 9.12 27.65 -20.99
CA ASP A 506 9.09 27.58 -22.46
C ASP A 506 9.96 26.48 -23.07
N SER A 507 10.69 25.71 -22.27
CA SER A 507 11.78 24.87 -22.78
C SER A 507 11.34 23.48 -23.27
N PHE A 508 10.15 22.98 -22.94
CA PHE A 508 9.77 21.61 -23.30
C PHE A 508 8.26 21.43 -23.54
N ALA A 509 7.94 20.61 -24.54
CA ALA A 509 6.57 20.25 -24.91
C ALA A 509 6.07 19.11 -24.00
N ALA A 510 4.82 19.20 -23.54
CA ALA A 510 4.16 18.15 -22.78
C ALA A 510 4.36 16.78 -23.44
N GLN A 511 4.60 15.73 -22.63
CA GLN A 511 4.58 14.36 -23.15
C GLN A 511 3.23 14.13 -23.85
N PRO A 512 3.21 13.42 -25.00
CA PRO A 512 1.95 13.06 -25.61
C PRO A 512 1.12 12.26 -24.60
N SER A 513 -0.13 12.66 -24.39
CA SER A 513 -1.19 11.80 -23.86
C SER A 513 -1.05 10.38 -24.44
N ALA A 514 -1.42 9.34 -23.68
CA ALA A 514 -1.31 7.93 -24.10
C ALA A 514 -1.52 7.80 -25.62
N THR A 515 -0.49 7.33 -26.32
CA THR A 515 -0.46 7.33 -27.79
C THR A 515 -1.76 6.74 -28.30
N ALA A 516 -2.55 7.56 -29.00
CA ALA A 516 -3.82 7.13 -29.56
C ALA A 516 -3.59 5.85 -30.37
N LEU A 517 -4.47 4.86 -30.18
CA LEU A 517 -4.38 3.61 -30.93
C LEU A 517 -4.39 3.93 -32.43
N ALA A 518 -3.52 3.26 -33.19
CA ALA A 518 -3.46 3.46 -34.61
C ALA A 518 -4.77 3.01 -35.28
N LEU A 519 -5.47 3.95 -35.91
CA LEU A 519 -6.81 3.71 -36.51
C LEU A 519 -6.75 2.99 -37.87
N ASN A 520 -5.55 2.79 -38.42
CA ASN A 520 -5.32 2.15 -39.71
C ASN A 520 -5.75 0.67 -39.76
N ALA A 521 -5.95 0.04 -38.62
CA ALA A 521 -6.49 -1.31 -38.53
C ALA A 521 -8.01 -1.39 -38.75
N TYR A 522 -8.71 -0.25 -38.76
CA TYR A 522 -10.16 -0.25 -38.92
C TYR A 522 -10.58 -0.73 -40.31
N HIS A 523 -11.57 -1.62 -40.33
CA HIS A 523 -12.25 -2.05 -41.55
C HIS A 523 -13.69 -2.43 -41.22
N SER A 524 -14.67 -1.90 -41.96
CA SER A 524 -16.08 -2.32 -41.89
C SER A 524 -16.47 -3.11 -43.13
N THR A 525 -17.28 -4.14 -42.95
CA THR A 525 -17.85 -4.92 -44.07
C THR A 525 -19.10 -4.24 -44.66
N GLY A 526 -19.62 -3.19 -44.01
CA GLY A 526 -20.89 -2.56 -44.34
C GLY A 526 -22.13 -3.41 -44.03
N ALA A 527 -21.97 -4.51 -43.28
CA ALA A 527 -23.06 -5.41 -42.96
C ALA A 527 -23.97 -4.82 -41.87
N ALA A 528 -25.23 -4.53 -42.18
CA ALA A 528 -26.19 -3.95 -41.24
C ALA A 528 -26.48 -4.87 -40.04
N LEU A 529 -26.59 -4.33 -38.82
CA LEU A 529 -27.02 -5.08 -37.64
C LEU A 529 -28.53 -5.40 -37.70
N GLN A 530 -28.92 -6.62 -37.33
CA GLN A 530 -30.33 -7.01 -37.25
C GLN A 530 -30.77 -7.11 -35.79
N ALA A 531 -32.02 -6.76 -35.51
CA ALA A 531 -32.60 -6.96 -34.19
C ALA A 531 -32.55 -8.44 -33.80
N GLY A 532 -32.07 -8.73 -32.59
CA GLY A 532 -31.90 -10.09 -32.08
C GLY A 532 -30.62 -10.78 -32.51
N ASP A 533 -29.74 -10.12 -33.28
CA ASP A 533 -28.39 -10.66 -33.51
C ASP A 533 -27.61 -10.71 -32.20
N LEU A 534 -26.91 -11.82 -31.97
CA LEU A 534 -25.82 -11.92 -31.00
C LEU A 534 -24.60 -11.23 -31.58
N LEU A 535 -24.06 -10.24 -30.89
CA LEU A 535 -22.77 -9.64 -31.17
C LEU A 535 -21.72 -10.18 -30.23
N PHE A 536 -20.49 -10.31 -30.73
CA PHE A 536 -19.33 -10.65 -29.91
C PHE A 536 -18.04 -10.16 -30.53
N THR A 537 -17.03 -9.91 -29.70
CA THR A 537 -15.71 -9.45 -30.13
C THR A 537 -14.68 -10.56 -29.96
N VAL A 538 -13.84 -10.78 -30.98
CA VAL A 538 -12.65 -11.63 -30.90
C VAL A 538 -11.43 -10.74 -30.87
N VAL A 539 -10.72 -10.73 -29.75
CA VAL A 539 -9.54 -9.91 -29.51
C VAL A 539 -8.28 -10.61 -30.03
N HIS A 540 -7.48 -9.88 -30.79
CA HIS A 540 -6.16 -10.26 -31.29
C HIS A 540 -5.05 -9.47 -30.57
N ALA A 541 -3.82 -9.51 -31.08
CA ALA A 541 -2.70 -8.81 -30.46
C ALA A 541 -2.88 -7.28 -30.41
N THR A 542 -3.41 -6.67 -31.48
CA THR A 542 -3.54 -5.20 -31.59
C THR A 542 -4.89 -4.74 -32.14
N THR A 543 -5.80 -5.66 -32.44
CA THR A 543 -7.10 -5.40 -33.07
C THR A 543 -8.16 -6.30 -32.45
N SER A 544 -9.43 -6.00 -32.74
CA SER A 544 -10.55 -6.87 -32.37
C SER A 544 -11.54 -6.99 -33.50
N ASP A 545 -11.96 -8.20 -33.83
CA ASP A 545 -13.01 -8.44 -34.81
C ASP A 545 -14.38 -8.48 -34.12
N LEU A 546 -15.30 -7.63 -34.55
CA LEU A 546 -16.70 -7.62 -34.15
C LEU A 546 -17.50 -8.50 -35.10
N TYR A 547 -18.11 -9.56 -34.57
CA TYR A 547 -19.00 -10.45 -35.29
C TYR A 547 -20.46 -10.21 -34.89
N ALA A 548 -21.36 -10.50 -35.84
CA ALA A 548 -22.77 -10.70 -35.55
C ALA A 548 -23.18 -12.12 -35.93
N GLN A 549 -24.11 -12.71 -35.20
CA GLN A 549 -24.69 -14.01 -35.49
C GLN A 549 -26.18 -13.93 -35.27
N SER A 550 -26.96 -14.29 -36.30
CA SER A 550 -28.42 -14.30 -36.15
C SER A 550 -28.86 -15.43 -35.22
N ALA A 551 -29.98 -15.23 -34.52
CA ALA A 551 -30.54 -16.23 -33.61
C ALA A 551 -31.03 -17.53 -34.32
N GLN A 552 -30.91 -17.63 -35.64
CA GLN A 552 -31.30 -18.83 -36.38
C GLN A 552 -30.27 -19.95 -36.17
N ALA A 553 -30.76 -21.14 -35.79
CA ALA A 553 -29.91 -22.30 -35.57
C ALA A 553 -29.03 -22.61 -36.79
N GLY A 554 -27.71 -22.69 -36.58
CA GLY A 554 -26.73 -22.98 -37.63
C GLY A 554 -26.28 -21.77 -38.45
N ALA A 555 -26.68 -20.54 -38.09
CA ALA A 555 -26.16 -19.33 -38.72
C ALA A 555 -24.66 -19.18 -38.46
N THR A 556 -23.90 -18.94 -39.52
CA THR A 556 -22.47 -18.63 -39.43
C THR A 556 -22.29 -17.18 -39.00
N PRO A 557 -21.41 -16.88 -38.02
CA PRO A 557 -21.07 -15.51 -37.67
C PRO A 557 -20.56 -14.74 -38.89
N ARG A 558 -21.01 -13.49 -39.02
CA ARG A 558 -20.58 -12.55 -40.05
C ARG A 558 -19.70 -11.48 -39.41
N LEU A 559 -18.54 -11.22 -40.01
CA LEU A 559 -17.69 -10.10 -39.61
C LEU A 559 -18.40 -8.78 -39.91
N ILE A 560 -18.52 -7.92 -38.91
CA ILE A 560 -19.09 -6.57 -39.03
C ILE A 560 -17.97 -5.56 -39.22
N ALA A 561 -17.00 -5.58 -38.32
CA ALA A 561 -15.87 -4.67 -38.36
C ALA A 561 -14.63 -5.27 -37.70
N THR A 562 -13.45 -4.87 -38.14
CA THR A 562 -12.21 -4.98 -37.38
C THR A 562 -11.96 -3.62 -36.73
N LEU A 563 -11.82 -3.61 -35.42
CA LEU A 563 -11.69 -2.44 -34.56
C LEU A 563 -10.22 -2.30 -34.10
N PRO A 564 -9.69 -1.07 -34.01
CA PRO A 564 -8.36 -0.82 -33.47
C PRO A 564 -8.33 -1.06 -31.95
N GLY A 565 -7.26 -1.73 -31.49
CA GLY A 565 -7.05 -2.09 -30.10
C GLY A 565 -7.77 -3.36 -29.64
N GLN A 566 -7.52 -3.72 -28.38
CA GLN A 566 -8.14 -4.87 -27.75
C GLN A 566 -9.43 -4.40 -27.05
N VAL A 567 -10.57 -4.76 -27.61
CA VAL A 567 -11.89 -4.23 -27.23
C VAL A 567 -12.41 -4.92 -25.97
N ALA A 568 -12.81 -4.11 -25.01
CA ALA A 568 -13.31 -4.50 -23.70
C ALA A 568 -14.84 -4.58 -23.65
N GLN A 569 -15.47 -3.55 -24.19
CA GLN A 569 -16.88 -3.28 -24.08
C GLN A 569 -17.34 -2.63 -25.36
N VAL A 570 -18.53 -3.02 -25.79
CA VAL A 570 -19.23 -2.44 -26.93
C VAL A 570 -20.61 -2.01 -26.45
N HIS A 571 -20.98 -0.79 -26.81
CA HIS A 571 -22.33 -0.27 -26.69
C HIS A 571 -22.91 -0.07 -28.08
N ILE A 572 -24.08 -0.64 -28.33
CA ILE A 572 -24.78 -0.47 -29.60
C ILE A 572 -25.63 0.78 -29.49
N GLN A 573 -25.38 1.76 -30.35
CA GLN A 573 -26.20 2.98 -30.38
C GLN A 573 -27.65 2.62 -30.74
N ARG A 574 -28.62 3.35 -30.20
CA ARG A 574 -30.05 3.06 -30.28
C ARG A 574 -30.60 3.02 -31.71
N ASP A 575 -30.02 3.79 -32.62
CA ASP A 575 -30.38 3.75 -34.05
C ASP A 575 -29.79 2.54 -34.79
N ARG A 576 -28.91 1.78 -34.12
CA ARG A 576 -28.19 0.59 -34.62
C ARG A 576 -27.32 0.87 -35.83
N GLN A 577 -26.97 2.14 -36.08
CA GLN A 577 -26.10 2.57 -37.17
C GLN A 577 -24.64 2.73 -36.73
N GLY A 578 -24.38 2.61 -35.44
CA GLY A 578 -23.03 2.71 -34.89
C GLY A 578 -22.88 2.02 -33.55
N ILE A 579 -21.67 2.10 -33.04
CA ILE A 579 -21.27 1.61 -31.73
C ILE A 579 -20.41 2.65 -31.03
N ASP A 580 -20.44 2.65 -29.70
CA ASP A 580 -19.33 3.16 -28.91
C ASP A 580 -18.58 1.95 -28.34
N TYR A 581 -17.26 2.04 -28.24
CA TYR A 581 -16.48 0.93 -27.70
C TYR A 581 -15.27 1.41 -26.91
N LEU A 582 -14.89 0.60 -25.93
CA LEU A 582 -13.68 0.80 -25.14
C LEU A 582 -12.62 -0.18 -25.62
N ALA A 583 -11.43 0.33 -25.89
CA ALA A 583 -10.28 -0.48 -26.28
C ALA A 583 -9.04 -0.07 -25.49
N GLY A 584 -8.18 -1.04 -25.17
CA GLY A 584 -6.94 -0.81 -24.45
C GLY A 584 -5.91 -1.89 -24.75
N THR A 585 -4.97 -2.08 -23.81
CA THR A 585 -4.03 -3.20 -23.81
C THR A 585 -4.40 -4.16 -22.70
N ARG A 586 -4.63 -5.41 -23.02
CA ARG A 586 -5.07 -6.46 -22.11
C ARG A 586 -3.92 -6.89 -21.21
N VAL A 587 -4.18 -7.02 -19.91
CA VAL A 587 -3.18 -7.40 -18.90
C VAL A 587 -2.93 -8.91 -18.87
N ASP A 588 -3.97 -9.72 -19.00
CA ASP A 588 -3.87 -11.17 -18.92
C ASP A 588 -4.77 -11.89 -19.94
N ASP A 589 -4.60 -13.20 -20.09
CA ASP A 589 -5.42 -14.02 -21.00
C ASP A 589 -6.81 -14.38 -20.43
N SER A 590 -7.20 -13.87 -19.25
CA SER A 590 -8.49 -14.16 -18.62
C SER A 590 -9.62 -13.28 -19.19
N VAL A 591 -10.86 -13.77 -19.23
CA VAL A 591 -12.00 -12.99 -19.76
C VAL A 591 -12.47 -11.91 -18.77
N GLN A 592 -12.03 -11.99 -17.50
CA GLN A 592 -12.07 -10.85 -16.59
C GLN A 592 -11.02 -9.85 -17.06
N THR A 593 -11.45 -8.96 -17.93
CA THR A 593 -10.53 -8.21 -18.75
C THR A 593 -10.16 -6.90 -18.07
N ASP A 594 -9.07 -6.98 -17.32
CA ASP A 594 -8.30 -5.82 -16.94
C ASP A 594 -7.59 -5.27 -18.20
N PHE A 595 -7.99 -4.06 -18.63
CA PHE A 595 -7.36 -3.35 -19.74
C PHE A 595 -6.64 -2.12 -19.22
N LEU A 596 -5.39 -1.99 -19.66
CA LEU A 596 -4.54 -0.83 -19.47
C LEU A 596 -4.83 0.22 -20.53
N ASN A 597 -4.65 1.48 -20.13
CA ASN A 597 -4.74 2.65 -21.00
C ASN A 597 -6.02 2.64 -21.85
N PRO A 598 -7.20 2.48 -21.23
CA PRO A 598 -8.43 2.41 -21.99
C PRO A 598 -8.66 3.71 -22.76
N GLN A 599 -9.23 3.58 -23.94
CA GLN A 599 -9.60 4.67 -24.84
C GLN A 599 -11.04 4.42 -25.29
N LEU A 600 -11.86 5.48 -25.26
CA LEU A 600 -13.24 5.46 -25.72
C LEU A 600 -13.30 5.90 -27.17
N PHE A 601 -13.97 5.11 -28.00
CA PHE A 601 -14.21 5.41 -29.40
C PHE A 601 -15.70 5.41 -29.71
N SER A 602 -16.07 6.17 -30.74
CA SER A 602 -17.36 6.06 -31.41
C SER A 602 -17.16 5.70 -32.86
N LEU A 603 -18.08 4.94 -33.42
CA LEU A 603 -18.04 4.51 -34.80
C LEU A 603 -19.44 4.47 -35.38
N ARG A 604 -19.64 5.12 -36.52
CA ARG A 604 -20.78 4.84 -37.40
C ARG A 604 -20.34 3.84 -38.47
N PHE A 605 -21.18 2.85 -38.79
CA PHE A 605 -20.79 1.78 -39.72
C PHE A 605 -20.63 2.24 -41.18
N ASP A 606 -21.12 3.44 -41.51
CA ASP A 606 -20.94 4.12 -42.80
C ASP A 606 -19.73 5.07 -42.82
N GLU A 607 -19.05 5.27 -41.70
CA GLU A 607 -17.81 6.04 -41.62
C GLU A 607 -16.58 5.20 -42.00
N SER A 608 -15.54 5.87 -42.50
CA SER A 608 -14.30 5.21 -42.93
C SER A 608 -13.33 4.88 -41.81
N GLN A 609 -13.56 5.40 -40.60
CA GLN A 609 -12.74 5.14 -39.40
C GLN A 609 -13.51 5.53 -38.13
N PRO A 610 -13.24 4.87 -36.98
CA PRO A 610 -13.76 5.30 -35.70
C PRO A 610 -13.14 6.63 -35.26
N ARG A 611 -13.86 7.35 -34.41
CA ARG A 611 -13.43 8.59 -33.79
C ARG A 611 -13.02 8.32 -32.35
N LEU A 612 -11.82 8.78 -31.97
CA LEU A 612 -11.41 8.81 -30.58
C LEU A 612 -12.24 9.85 -29.84
N LEU A 613 -12.97 9.42 -28.83
CA LEU A 613 -13.75 10.28 -27.96
C LEU A 613 -12.92 10.72 -26.76
N ALA A 614 -12.37 9.79 -25.99
CA ALA A 614 -11.64 10.12 -24.77
C ALA A 614 -10.49 9.15 -24.52
N VAL A 615 -9.45 9.64 -23.87
CA VAL A 615 -8.32 8.84 -23.36
C VAL A 615 -8.40 8.87 -21.84
N PHE A 616 -8.46 7.70 -21.21
CA PHE A 616 -8.48 7.62 -19.75
C PHE A 616 -7.08 7.85 -19.18
N PRO A 617 -6.97 8.43 -17.97
CA PRO A 617 -5.68 8.64 -17.32
C PRO A 617 -4.96 7.30 -17.15
N THR A 618 -3.63 7.32 -17.05
CA THR A 618 -2.81 6.12 -16.89
C THR A 618 -2.30 6.02 -15.46
N GLY A 619 -2.68 4.96 -14.74
CA GLY A 619 -2.21 4.66 -13.40
C GLY A 619 -0.73 4.25 -13.37
N PRO A 620 -0.14 4.15 -12.17
CA PRO A 620 1.27 3.85 -12.01
C PRO A 620 1.63 2.48 -12.58
N SER A 621 2.83 2.39 -13.17
CA SER A 621 3.36 1.16 -13.78
C SER A 621 3.76 0.08 -12.77
N SER A 622 3.67 0.38 -11.46
CA SER A 622 4.06 -0.51 -10.34
C SER A 622 3.05 -1.60 -10.03
N LEU A 623 1.80 -1.49 -10.50
CA LEU A 623 0.81 -2.56 -10.38
C LEU A 623 1.23 -3.80 -11.18
N PRO A 624 0.97 -5.04 -10.71
CA PRO A 624 1.04 -6.23 -11.55
C PRO A 624 0.05 -6.07 -12.71
N GLY A 625 0.56 -5.66 -13.88
CA GLY A 625 -0.24 -5.25 -15.03
C GLY A 625 -0.03 -3.79 -15.46
N GLY A 626 0.29 -2.86 -14.55
CA GLY A 626 0.72 -1.49 -14.83
C GLY A 626 -0.28 -0.62 -15.60
N GLY A 627 -1.16 0.12 -14.91
CA GLY A 627 -2.01 1.14 -15.51
C GLY A 627 -3.41 1.27 -14.88
N THR A 628 -4.24 2.13 -15.47
CA THR A 628 -5.65 2.34 -15.06
C THR A 628 -6.53 1.24 -15.59
N LEU A 629 -7.41 0.74 -14.73
CA LEU A 629 -8.42 -0.28 -15.04
C LEU A 629 -9.79 0.37 -15.10
N ILE A 630 -10.60 0.02 -16.11
CA ILE A 630 -12.04 0.30 -16.08
C ILE A 630 -12.75 -0.95 -15.56
N THR A 631 -13.25 -0.89 -14.33
CA THR A 631 -13.88 -2.05 -13.67
C THR A 631 -15.36 -2.18 -14.01
N SER A 632 -16.02 -1.07 -14.37
CA SER A 632 -17.44 -1.07 -14.74
C SER A 632 -17.79 0.10 -15.64
N VAL A 633 -18.71 -0.11 -16.57
CA VAL A 633 -19.25 0.93 -17.47
C VAL A 633 -20.73 0.73 -17.72
N SER A 634 -21.45 1.83 -17.89
CA SER A 634 -22.87 1.81 -18.22
C SER A 634 -23.22 3.02 -19.09
N TRP A 635 -24.07 2.80 -20.09
CA TRP A 635 -24.60 3.86 -20.96
C TRP A 635 -26.04 4.18 -20.55
N SER A 636 -26.40 5.46 -20.61
CA SER A 636 -27.78 5.90 -20.43
C SER A 636 -28.67 5.38 -21.57
N ALA A 637 -29.96 5.16 -21.30
CA ALA A 637 -30.90 4.59 -22.27
C ALA A 637 -31.16 5.48 -23.51
N ASP A 638 -30.76 6.75 -23.45
CA ASP A 638 -30.80 7.72 -24.55
C ASP A 638 -29.46 7.90 -25.26
N ASP A 639 -28.46 7.09 -24.92
CA ASP A 639 -27.09 7.12 -25.42
C ASP A 639 -26.35 8.44 -25.15
N ARG A 640 -26.82 9.32 -24.26
CA ARG A 640 -26.19 10.62 -24.05
C ARG A 640 -25.05 10.59 -23.04
N ILE A 641 -25.01 9.60 -22.17
CA ILE A 641 -24.08 9.57 -21.04
C ILE A 641 -23.44 8.20 -20.96
N LEU A 642 -22.11 8.18 -20.82
CA LEU A 642 -21.36 7.03 -20.34
C LEU A 642 -21.04 7.29 -18.87
N ALA A 643 -21.34 6.35 -17.98
CA ALA A 643 -20.76 6.28 -16.65
C ALA A 643 -19.66 5.21 -16.64
N PHE A 644 -18.61 5.42 -15.84
CA PHE A 644 -17.47 4.52 -15.71
C PHE A 644 -16.96 4.48 -14.26
N ILE A 645 -16.39 3.36 -13.85
CA ILE A 645 -15.60 3.23 -12.61
C ILE A 645 -14.16 2.95 -13.03
N LEU A 646 -13.24 3.79 -12.57
CA LEU A 646 -11.80 3.60 -12.70
C LEU A 646 -11.26 2.97 -11.42
N GLY A 647 -10.37 2.01 -11.57
CA GLY A 647 -9.54 1.46 -10.50
C GLY A 647 -8.07 1.45 -10.90
N GLY A 648 -7.20 1.09 -9.96
CA GLY A 648 -5.75 1.15 -10.18
C GLY A 648 -5.21 2.58 -10.21
N LEU A 649 -5.99 3.55 -9.70
CA LEU A 649 -5.49 4.86 -9.36
C LEU A 649 -4.82 4.77 -8.00
N GLN A 650 -3.80 5.58 -7.76
CA GLN A 650 -3.16 5.64 -6.45
C GLN A 650 -3.70 6.86 -5.71
N SER A 651 -4.12 6.65 -4.46
CA SER A 651 -4.50 7.69 -3.54
C SER A 651 -3.29 8.46 -3.06
N ALA A 652 -3.57 9.57 -2.40
CA ALA A 652 -2.54 10.31 -1.72
C ALA A 652 -1.77 9.43 -0.70
N GLU A 653 -2.47 8.60 0.04
CA GLU A 653 -1.90 7.70 1.05
C GLU A 653 -1.20 6.46 0.46
N GLY A 654 -1.09 6.36 -0.88
CA GLY A 654 -0.50 5.20 -1.54
C GLY A 654 -1.44 4.01 -1.67
N ASN A 655 -2.66 4.11 -1.15
CA ASN A 655 -3.70 3.12 -1.29
C ASN A 655 -4.24 3.11 -2.73
N TYR A 656 -4.82 1.99 -3.16
CA TYR A 656 -5.47 1.95 -4.46
C TYR A 656 -6.86 2.59 -4.36
N GLU A 657 -7.04 3.70 -5.05
CA GLU A 657 -8.30 4.41 -5.15
C GLU A 657 -9.11 3.92 -6.36
N GLN A 658 -10.42 3.92 -6.17
CA GLN A 658 -11.37 3.83 -7.28
C GLN A 658 -12.11 5.15 -7.41
N LYS A 659 -12.43 5.55 -8.65
CA LYS A 659 -13.20 6.77 -8.93
C LYS A 659 -14.37 6.46 -9.85
N ALA A 660 -15.57 6.88 -9.47
CA ALA A 660 -16.71 6.89 -10.36
C ALA A 660 -16.74 8.18 -11.18
N GLY A 661 -16.98 8.07 -12.47
CA GLY A 661 -17.02 9.20 -13.38
C GLY A 661 -18.00 9.01 -14.52
N TRP A 662 -18.09 10.03 -15.36
CA TRP A 662 -19.05 10.10 -16.46
C TRP A 662 -18.53 10.94 -17.63
N VAL A 663 -19.12 10.73 -18.80
CA VAL A 663 -18.82 11.44 -20.05
C VAL A 663 -20.12 11.84 -20.72
N ASN A 664 -20.25 13.11 -21.08
CA ASN A 664 -21.35 13.59 -21.91
C ASN A 664 -21.05 13.29 -23.38
N LEU A 665 -21.76 12.36 -24.00
CA LEU A 665 -21.48 11.89 -25.36
C LEU A 665 -22.07 12.80 -26.46
N ASN A 666 -22.53 14.00 -26.13
CA ASN A 666 -22.88 15.02 -27.12
C ASN A 666 -21.67 15.49 -27.96
N CYS A 667 -20.44 15.22 -27.50
CA CYS A 667 -19.16 15.45 -28.20
C CYS A 667 -18.84 14.41 -29.29
N ARG A 668 -19.68 13.40 -29.53
CA ARG A 668 -19.42 12.34 -30.54
C ARG A 668 -19.03 12.89 -31.91
N ASP A 669 -19.70 13.96 -32.34
CA ASP A 669 -19.48 14.57 -33.65
C ASP A 669 -18.16 15.36 -33.71
N SER A 670 -17.76 16.00 -32.60
CA SER A 670 -16.52 16.77 -32.55
C SER A 670 -15.28 15.88 -32.39
N GLY A 671 -15.42 14.72 -31.74
CA GLY A 671 -14.29 14.07 -31.07
C GLY A 671 -13.85 14.92 -29.87
N ASP A 672 -13.08 14.35 -28.95
CA ASP A 672 -12.59 15.04 -27.74
C ASP A 672 -13.65 15.33 -26.66
N CYS A 673 -14.11 14.24 -26.05
CA CYS A 673 -15.01 14.20 -24.92
C CYS A 673 -14.24 14.35 -23.61
N THR A 674 -14.67 15.27 -22.76
CA THR A 674 -14.10 15.47 -21.42
C THR A 674 -14.60 14.39 -20.45
N LEU A 675 -13.66 13.83 -19.68
CA LEU A 675 -13.98 12.96 -18.55
C LEU A 675 -14.33 13.81 -17.34
N HIS A 676 -15.41 13.46 -16.67
CA HIS A 676 -15.83 14.08 -15.41
C HIS A 676 -15.91 13.02 -14.31
N TYR A 677 -15.79 13.46 -13.06
CA TYR A 677 -15.92 12.59 -11.89
C TYR A 677 -17.17 12.97 -11.10
N LEU A 678 -17.79 11.98 -10.46
CA LEU A 678 -18.91 12.21 -9.57
C LEU A 678 -18.38 12.79 -8.25
N ASP A 679 -19.12 13.76 -7.71
CA ASP A 679 -18.90 14.24 -6.34
C ASP A 679 -19.58 13.26 -5.38
N LEU A 680 -18.78 12.54 -4.61
CA LEU A 680 -19.20 11.42 -3.78
C LEU A 680 -18.94 11.71 -2.30
N PRO A 681 -19.74 11.16 -1.37
CA PRO A 681 -19.46 11.30 0.06
C PRO A 681 -18.07 10.76 0.41
N GLU A 682 -17.33 11.47 1.27
CA GLU A 682 -15.97 11.11 1.72
C GLU A 682 -15.87 9.70 2.32
N SER A 683 -16.98 9.15 2.82
CA SER A 683 -17.03 7.82 3.40
C SER A 683 -16.96 6.68 2.37
N VAL A 684 -17.04 6.95 1.06
CA VAL A 684 -17.01 5.93 0.01
C VAL A 684 -15.57 5.53 -0.31
N GLU A 685 -15.24 4.26 -0.09
CA GLU A 685 -13.86 3.74 -0.23
C GLU A 685 -13.67 2.79 -1.44
N GLY A 686 -14.75 2.25 -2.00
CA GLY A 686 -14.68 1.33 -3.15
C GLY A 686 -16.00 1.19 -3.89
N PHE A 687 -15.96 0.57 -5.07
CA PHE A 687 -17.15 0.31 -5.90
C PHE A 687 -17.16 -1.13 -6.42
N TYR A 688 -18.37 -1.66 -6.62
CA TYR A 688 -18.53 -3.01 -7.19
C TYR A 688 -19.28 -3.01 -8.52
N ALA A 689 -20.34 -2.23 -8.64
CA ALA A 689 -21.18 -2.23 -9.83
C ALA A 689 -21.85 -0.88 -10.04
N GLN A 690 -22.15 -0.56 -11.29
CA GLN A 690 -23.00 0.56 -11.65
C GLN A 690 -23.88 0.23 -12.85
N GLN A 691 -25.06 0.86 -12.91
CA GLN A 691 -25.97 0.66 -14.04
C GLN A 691 -26.98 1.81 -14.17
N PHE A 692 -27.17 2.32 -15.39
CA PHE A 692 -28.29 3.21 -15.69
C PHE A 692 -29.63 2.46 -15.69
N SER A 693 -30.68 3.16 -15.27
CA SER A 693 -32.06 2.72 -15.42
C SER A 693 -32.40 2.50 -16.90
N PRO A 694 -33.08 1.40 -17.26
CA PRO A 694 -33.44 1.11 -18.65
C PRO A 694 -34.41 2.12 -19.26
N LEU A 695 -35.06 2.96 -18.43
CA LEU A 695 -36.06 3.93 -18.88
C LEU A 695 -35.61 5.39 -18.79
N GLY A 696 -34.41 5.68 -18.27
CA GLY A 696 -34.10 7.05 -17.91
C GLY A 696 -32.63 7.37 -17.73
N ASN A 697 -32.41 8.46 -17.01
CA ASN A 697 -31.14 9.11 -16.75
C ASN A 697 -30.72 8.98 -15.28
N VAL A 698 -31.26 7.98 -14.59
CA VAL A 698 -30.90 7.63 -13.21
C VAL A 698 -29.83 6.55 -13.27
N LEU A 699 -28.66 6.84 -12.71
CA LEU A 699 -27.58 5.91 -12.47
C LEU A 699 -27.70 5.38 -11.04
N ILE A 700 -27.48 4.09 -10.84
CA ILE A 700 -27.18 3.54 -9.52
C ILE A 700 -25.76 2.99 -9.51
N TYR A 701 -25.12 3.02 -8.35
CA TYR A 701 -23.87 2.31 -8.11
C TYR A 701 -23.83 1.76 -6.69
N SER A 702 -23.20 0.60 -6.52
CA SER A 702 -22.91 0.03 -5.20
C SER A 702 -21.47 0.37 -4.80
N ALA A 703 -21.32 0.83 -3.56
CA ALA A 703 -20.07 1.33 -3.04
C ALA A 703 -19.81 0.81 -1.62
N THR A 704 -18.55 0.59 -1.28
CA THR A 704 -18.12 0.31 0.09
C THR A 704 -18.06 1.62 0.85
N VAL A 705 -18.59 1.62 2.06
CA VAL A 705 -18.62 2.77 2.95
C VAL A 705 -18.02 2.38 4.29
N SER A 706 -17.01 3.12 4.74
CA SER A 706 -16.38 2.90 6.04
C SER A 706 -17.39 3.19 7.17
N SER A 707 -17.56 2.23 8.08
CA SER A 707 -18.43 2.37 9.25
C SER A 707 -17.66 2.12 10.54
N PRO A 708 -17.60 3.09 11.48
CA PRO A 708 -16.87 2.94 12.74
C PRO A 708 -17.30 1.76 13.61
N ASN A 709 -18.54 1.28 13.42
CA ASN A 709 -19.17 0.28 14.30
C ASN A 709 -19.22 -1.13 13.68
N TYR A 710 -19.08 -1.26 12.36
CA TYR A 710 -19.35 -2.51 11.64
C TYR A 710 -18.28 -2.90 10.61
N GLY A 711 -17.23 -2.10 10.44
CA GLY A 711 -16.29 -2.24 9.33
C GLY A 711 -16.89 -1.73 8.02
N ASP A 712 -16.30 -2.11 6.89
CA ASP A 712 -16.72 -1.73 5.55
C ASP A 712 -18.12 -2.28 5.22
N VAL A 713 -19.08 -1.40 4.90
CA VAL A 713 -20.48 -1.77 4.56
C VAL A 713 -20.76 -1.41 3.10
N GLU A 714 -21.31 -2.34 2.32
CA GLU A 714 -21.81 -2.04 0.97
C GLU A 714 -23.10 -1.22 1.03
N LYS A 715 -23.15 -0.09 0.31
CA LYS A 715 -24.32 0.76 0.16
C LYS A 715 -24.63 1.07 -1.29
N LEU A 716 -25.91 1.17 -1.60
CA LEU A 716 -26.39 1.60 -2.89
C LEU A 716 -26.67 3.11 -2.93
N TYR A 717 -26.16 3.77 -3.95
CA TYR A 717 -26.41 5.18 -4.23
C TYR A 717 -27.10 5.37 -5.57
N GLN A 718 -27.81 6.48 -5.71
CA GLN A 718 -28.43 6.92 -6.95
C GLN A 718 -27.96 8.33 -7.32
N VAL A 719 -27.77 8.56 -8.61
CA VAL A 719 -27.46 9.85 -9.21
C VAL A 719 -28.44 10.07 -10.36
N THR A 720 -29.21 11.15 -10.30
CA THR A 720 -30.10 11.55 -11.39
C THR A 720 -29.42 12.59 -12.24
N PHE A 721 -29.27 12.33 -13.54
CA PHE A 721 -28.75 13.32 -14.47
C PHE A 721 -29.88 14.25 -14.93
N ASP A 722 -29.57 15.49 -15.28
CA ASP A 722 -30.54 16.43 -15.81
C ASP A 722 -30.70 16.32 -17.34
N ALA A 723 -31.53 17.18 -17.94
CA ALA A 723 -31.72 17.19 -19.39
C ALA A 723 -30.48 17.63 -20.18
N ASN A 724 -29.51 18.31 -19.54
CA ASN A 724 -28.24 18.68 -20.15
C ASN A 724 -27.17 17.59 -20.00
N GLY A 725 -27.47 16.54 -19.23
CA GLY A 725 -26.56 15.45 -18.92
C GLY A 725 -25.61 15.78 -17.75
N GLN A 726 -25.98 16.73 -16.89
CA GLN A 726 -25.23 17.03 -15.66
C GLN A 726 -25.76 16.17 -14.50
N PRO A 727 -24.89 15.57 -13.66
CA PRO A 727 -25.32 14.80 -12.51
C PRO A 727 -25.88 15.72 -11.42
N GLY A 728 -26.94 15.27 -10.75
CA GLY A 728 -27.32 15.76 -9.43
C GLY A 728 -26.44 15.17 -8.32
N GLU A 729 -26.79 15.48 -7.07
CA GLU A 729 -26.13 14.92 -5.89
C GLU A 729 -26.33 13.40 -5.80
N ALA A 730 -25.28 12.69 -5.40
CA ALA A 730 -25.35 11.28 -5.08
C ALA A 730 -26.12 11.05 -3.77
N ALA A 731 -27.27 10.40 -3.85
CA ALA A 731 -28.11 10.13 -2.70
C ALA A 731 -28.12 8.63 -2.36
N PRO A 732 -28.04 8.23 -1.07
CA PRO A 732 -28.21 6.83 -0.70
C PRO A 732 -29.62 6.35 -1.03
N VAL A 733 -29.73 5.15 -1.60
CA VAL A 733 -30.99 4.51 -2.01
C VAL A 733 -31.63 3.74 -0.86
N THR A 734 -30.81 3.09 -0.05
CA THR A 734 -31.25 2.26 1.08
C THR A 734 -30.92 2.96 2.41
N GLN A 735 -31.81 2.82 3.40
CA GLN A 735 -31.55 3.20 4.80
C GLN A 735 -30.91 2.04 5.60
N LEU A 736 -30.48 0.98 4.93
CA LEU A 736 -30.13 -0.28 5.58
C LEU A 736 -28.67 -0.31 5.99
N ASP A 737 -28.42 -0.74 7.23
CA ASP A 737 -27.10 -1.05 7.79
C ASP A 737 -26.63 -2.48 7.41
N SER A 738 -27.07 -3.03 6.27
CA SER A 738 -26.79 -4.42 5.85
C SER A 738 -25.60 -4.54 4.91
N ALA A 739 -24.76 -5.55 5.13
CA ALA A 739 -23.38 -5.62 4.64
C ALA A 739 -23.15 -6.09 3.18
N SER A 740 -24.18 -6.53 2.45
CA SER A 740 -24.00 -6.94 1.05
C SER A 740 -25.14 -6.52 0.14
N GLU A 741 -24.91 -5.48 -0.66
CA GLU A 741 -25.79 -4.93 -1.70
C GLU A 741 -25.10 -5.05 -3.08
N SER A 742 -24.43 -6.18 -3.31
CA SER A 742 -23.64 -6.40 -4.52
C SER A 742 -24.52 -6.62 -5.77
N ASN A 743 -24.14 -6.02 -6.90
CA ASN A 743 -24.69 -6.24 -8.25
C ASN A 743 -26.21 -6.00 -8.43
N PRO A 744 -26.72 -4.78 -8.16
CA PRO A 744 -28.12 -4.45 -8.39
C PRO A 744 -28.51 -4.60 -9.87
N ARG A 745 -29.72 -5.09 -10.12
CA ARG A 745 -30.31 -5.18 -11.47
C ARG A 745 -31.62 -4.42 -11.54
N TRP A 746 -31.69 -3.49 -12.48
CA TRP A 746 -32.93 -2.80 -12.80
C TRP A 746 -33.99 -3.77 -13.33
N LEU A 747 -35.21 -3.62 -12.81
CA LEU A 747 -36.37 -4.17 -13.51
C LEU A 747 -36.69 -3.34 -14.75
N PRO A 748 -37.39 -3.93 -15.74
CA PRO A 748 -37.82 -3.21 -16.94
C PRO A 748 -38.75 -2.01 -16.67
N ASP A 749 -39.33 -1.92 -15.47
CA ASP A 749 -40.14 -0.79 -15.03
C ASP A 749 -39.33 0.49 -14.75
N GLY A 750 -38.00 0.40 -14.72
CA GLY A 750 -37.08 1.51 -14.48
C GLY A 750 -37.15 2.14 -13.09
N ASN A 751 -37.93 1.58 -12.16
CA ASN A 751 -38.20 2.14 -10.82
C ASN A 751 -37.97 1.12 -9.70
N SER A 752 -37.73 -0.14 -10.03
CA SER A 752 -37.48 -1.19 -9.06
C SER A 752 -36.14 -1.88 -9.33
N LEU A 753 -35.50 -2.32 -8.25
CA LEU A 753 -34.23 -3.03 -8.26
C LEU A 753 -34.38 -4.43 -7.70
N LEU A 754 -33.69 -5.36 -8.32
CA LEU A 754 -33.42 -6.68 -7.79
C LEU A 754 -31.99 -6.68 -7.26
N LEU A 755 -31.81 -7.01 -5.98
CA LEU A 755 -30.52 -7.02 -5.32
C LEU A 755 -30.39 -8.19 -4.36
N THR A 756 -29.16 -8.57 -4.03
CA THR A 756 -28.90 -9.43 -2.87
C THR A 756 -28.98 -8.58 -1.61
N CYS A 757 -29.68 -9.05 -0.59
CA CYS A 757 -29.66 -8.45 0.76
C CYS A 757 -29.14 -9.47 1.76
N GLU A 758 -28.68 -8.96 2.90
CA GLU A 758 -28.37 -9.75 4.08
C GLU A 758 -29.19 -9.25 5.28
N ASP A 759 -29.67 -10.17 6.11
CA ASP A 759 -30.37 -9.81 7.34
C ASP A 759 -29.37 -9.58 8.49
N MET A 760 -29.21 -8.33 8.92
CA MET A 760 -28.45 -7.99 10.12
C MET A 760 -29.36 -7.96 11.36
N GLY A 761 -29.06 -8.77 12.38
CA GLY A 761 -29.73 -8.75 13.68
C GLY A 761 -30.14 -10.10 14.27
N GLY A 762 -29.88 -11.21 13.57
CA GLY A 762 -30.05 -12.58 14.08
C GLY A 762 -28.74 -13.21 14.56
N ALA A 763 -28.82 -14.31 15.32
CA ALA A 763 -27.65 -15.11 15.72
C ALA A 763 -26.95 -15.81 14.54
N ASP A 764 -27.56 -15.78 13.35
CA ASP A 764 -27.06 -16.34 12.09
C ASP A 764 -26.63 -15.19 11.16
N VAL A 765 -25.38 -14.77 11.27
CA VAL A 765 -24.71 -13.88 10.30
C VAL A 765 -24.50 -14.70 9.01
N ASN A 766 -24.69 -14.13 7.81
CA ASN A 766 -24.60 -14.75 6.47
C ASN A 766 -25.89 -15.26 5.79
N ASN A 767 -27.10 -14.88 6.22
CA ASN A 767 -28.30 -15.24 5.45
C ASN A 767 -28.51 -14.31 4.24
N LEU A 768 -28.16 -14.79 3.03
CA LEU A 768 -28.34 -14.07 1.77
C LEU A 768 -29.75 -14.27 1.20
N HIS A 769 -30.41 -13.17 0.87
CA HIS A 769 -31.73 -13.14 0.23
C HIS A 769 -31.67 -12.40 -1.11
N LEU A 770 -32.50 -12.81 -2.05
CA LEU A 770 -32.82 -12.00 -3.22
C LEU A 770 -34.01 -11.10 -2.87
N CYS A 771 -33.84 -9.79 -2.97
CA CYS A 771 -34.83 -8.80 -2.63
C CYS A 771 -35.27 -7.99 -3.85
N LEU A 772 -36.54 -7.63 -3.85
CA LEU A 772 -37.07 -6.55 -4.69
C LEU A 772 -37.14 -5.27 -3.87
N TRP A 773 -36.65 -4.18 -4.43
CA TRP A 773 -36.72 -2.85 -3.84
C TRP A 773 -37.39 -1.88 -4.80
N ASN A 774 -38.47 -1.24 -4.36
CA ASN A 774 -39.12 -0.20 -5.15
C ASN A 774 -38.57 1.18 -4.74
N LEU A 775 -37.91 1.87 -5.67
CA LEU A 775 -37.26 3.16 -5.39
C LEU A 775 -38.25 4.29 -5.17
N THR A 776 -39.47 4.18 -5.69
CA THR A 776 -40.50 5.21 -5.52
C THR A 776 -41.17 5.12 -4.15
N THR A 777 -41.45 3.92 -3.66
CA THR A 777 -42.15 3.71 -2.39
C THR A 777 -41.21 3.42 -1.22
N GLY A 778 -39.95 3.09 -1.49
CA GLY A 778 -38.99 2.59 -0.50
C GLY A 778 -39.32 1.19 0.04
N GLN A 779 -40.23 0.46 -0.63
CA GLN A 779 -40.69 -0.84 -0.13
C GLN A 779 -39.74 -1.97 -0.54
N ARG A 780 -39.26 -2.74 0.45
CA ARG A 780 -38.55 -4.02 0.28
C ARG A 780 -39.53 -5.19 0.23
N THR A 781 -39.24 -6.19 -0.59
CA THR A 781 -39.91 -7.49 -0.57
C THR A 781 -38.90 -8.60 -0.79
N ASP A 782 -38.78 -9.52 0.17
CA ASP A 782 -37.92 -10.69 0.02
C ASP A 782 -38.56 -11.71 -0.92
N LEU A 783 -37.81 -12.12 -1.93
CA LEU A 783 -38.29 -13.02 -2.99
C LEU A 783 -37.84 -14.45 -2.76
N LEU A 784 -36.56 -14.64 -2.43
CA LEU A 784 -35.92 -15.95 -2.35
C LEU A 784 -34.82 -15.96 -1.30
N ASP A 785 -34.78 -17.01 -0.50
CA ASP A 785 -33.61 -17.35 0.32
C ASP A 785 -32.55 -18.01 -0.56
N LEU A 786 -31.38 -17.38 -0.67
CA LEU A 786 -30.27 -17.87 -1.49
C LEU A 786 -29.41 -18.91 -0.74
N ASN A 787 -29.50 -19.02 0.58
CA ASN A 787 -28.65 -19.93 1.37
C ASN A 787 -28.85 -21.40 1.00
N GLN A 788 -30.04 -21.76 0.52
CA GLN A 788 -30.33 -23.11 0.01
C GLN A 788 -29.65 -23.42 -1.35
N TYR A 789 -29.05 -22.43 -2.00
CA TYR A 789 -28.43 -22.55 -3.34
C TYR A 789 -26.93 -22.17 -3.38
N VAL A 790 -26.39 -21.56 -2.31
CA VAL A 790 -24.97 -21.15 -2.23
C VAL A 790 -24.11 -22.32 -1.76
N GLU A 791 -23.80 -23.25 -2.67
CA GLU A 791 -22.55 -24.00 -2.57
C GLU A 791 -21.43 -23.03 -2.98
N GLN A 792 -20.61 -22.57 -2.03
CA GLN A 792 -19.44 -21.69 -2.21
C GLN A 792 -18.73 -21.91 -3.57
N PRO A 793 -18.36 -20.87 -4.35
CA PRO A 793 -18.36 -19.43 -4.06
C PRO A 793 -19.64 -18.68 -4.52
N PRO A 794 -19.87 -17.42 -4.06
CA PRO A 794 -21.07 -16.65 -4.39
C PRO A 794 -21.27 -16.49 -5.90
N MET A 795 -22.52 -16.60 -6.35
CA MET A 795 -22.92 -16.24 -7.72
C MET A 795 -22.65 -14.74 -7.91
N ARG A 796 -21.77 -14.38 -8.84
CA ARG A 796 -21.35 -12.97 -9.06
C ARG A 796 -21.95 -12.35 -10.32
N ASN A 797 -22.41 -13.18 -11.25
CA ASN A 797 -22.92 -12.72 -12.54
C ASN A 797 -24.44 -12.91 -12.58
N PHE A 798 -25.17 -11.81 -12.40
CA PHE A 798 -26.62 -11.78 -12.53
C PHE A 798 -27.01 -11.15 -13.87
N GLU A 799 -27.98 -11.73 -14.56
CA GLU A 799 -28.60 -11.15 -15.75
C GLU A 799 -30.11 -11.34 -15.68
N LEU A 800 -30.86 -10.29 -16.02
CA LEU A 800 -32.32 -10.31 -15.96
C LEU A 800 -32.88 -10.43 -17.38
N SER A 801 -33.90 -11.27 -17.59
CA SER A 801 -34.60 -11.34 -18.86
C SER A 801 -35.19 -9.97 -19.23
N PRO A 802 -35.36 -9.65 -20.52
CA PRO A 802 -35.95 -8.38 -20.94
C PRO A 802 -37.36 -8.12 -20.39
N GLN A 803 -38.11 -9.18 -20.09
CA GLN A 803 -39.44 -9.13 -19.47
C GLN A 803 -39.38 -9.01 -17.93
N GLY A 804 -38.22 -9.27 -17.34
CA GLY A 804 -37.97 -9.21 -15.90
C GLY A 804 -38.45 -10.43 -15.11
N ASP A 805 -39.04 -11.42 -15.76
CA ASP A 805 -39.63 -12.59 -15.13
C ASP A 805 -38.61 -13.69 -14.76
N LEU A 806 -37.46 -13.71 -15.42
CA LEU A 806 -36.37 -14.67 -15.21
C LEU A 806 -35.08 -13.95 -14.80
N LEU A 807 -34.45 -14.43 -13.74
CA LEU A 807 -33.09 -14.06 -13.33
C LEU A 807 -32.16 -15.24 -13.61
N ALA A 808 -31.11 -15.01 -14.39
CA ALA A 808 -29.99 -15.93 -14.52
C ALA A 808 -28.87 -15.52 -13.58
N ALA A 809 -28.33 -16.47 -12.82
CA ALA A 809 -27.20 -16.28 -11.93
C ALA A 809 -26.12 -17.32 -12.26
N GLY A 810 -24.93 -16.85 -12.62
CA GLY A 810 -23.79 -17.68 -13.03
C GLY A 810 -22.71 -17.75 -11.94
N GLY A 811 -22.07 -18.91 -11.81
CA GLY A 811 -20.93 -19.13 -10.92
C GLY A 811 -20.09 -20.36 -11.31
N ARG A 812 -19.20 -20.82 -10.42
CA ARG A 812 -18.36 -22.03 -10.64
C ARG A 812 -19.17 -23.32 -10.78
N ASN A 813 -20.43 -23.29 -10.37
CA ASN A 813 -21.27 -24.44 -10.10
C ASN A 813 -22.43 -24.60 -11.11
N GLY A 814 -22.44 -23.80 -12.18
CA GLY A 814 -23.50 -23.82 -13.19
C GLY A 814 -24.19 -22.48 -13.39
N ILE A 815 -25.31 -22.53 -14.12
CA ILE A 815 -26.25 -21.43 -14.27
C ILE A 815 -27.48 -21.75 -13.44
N GLN A 816 -27.84 -20.86 -12.53
CA GLN A 816 -29.08 -20.92 -11.78
C GLN A 816 -30.09 -20.00 -12.44
N LEU A 817 -31.19 -20.55 -12.94
CA LEU A 817 -32.32 -19.78 -13.43
C LEU A 817 -33.36 -19.67 -12.31
N PHE A 818 -33.86 -18.48 -12.07
CA PHE A 818 -34.90 -18.19 -11.09
C PHE A 818 -36.08 -17.50 -11.77
N ASN A 819 -37.25 -18.10 -11.67
CA ASN A 819 -38.50 -17.48 -12.12
C ASN A 819 -39.12 -16.69 -10.97
N ARG A 820 -39.21 -15.37 -11.16
CA ARG A 820 -39.63 -14.41 -10.13
C ARG A 820 -41.09 -14.58 -9.72
N GLU A 821 -41.96 -14.92 -10.67
CA GLU A 821 -43.40 -15.06 -10.42
C GLU A 821 -43.71 -16.33 -9.64
N THR A 822 -43.17 -17.47 -10.09
CA THR A 822 -43.41 -18.78 -9.46
C THR A 822 -42.52 -19.04 -8.25
N ARG A 823 -41.47 -18.23 -8.06
CA ARG A 823 -40.41 -18.39 -7.06
C ARG A 823 -39.72 -19.75 -7.12
N ARG A 824 -39.66 -20.34 -8.32
CA ARG A 824 -38.99 -21.62 -8.57
C ARG A 824 -37.65 -21.38 -9.25
N SER A 825 -36.71 -22.28 -8.97
CA SER A 825 -35.37 -22.22 -9.56
C SER A 825 -35.04 -23.53 -10.27
N ILE A 826 -34.26 -23.45 -11.35
CA ILE A 826 -33.72 -24.59 -12.09
C ILE A 826 -32.23 -24.39 -12.29
N ARG A 827 -31.44 -25.40 -11.92
CA ARG A 827 -29.98 -25.40 -12.13
C ARG A 827 -29.65 -26.09 -13.44
N LEU A 828 -28.86 -25.42 -14.26
CA LEU A 828 -28.27 -25.97 -15.47
C LEU A 828 -26.79 -26.27 -15.19
N ALA A 829 -26.40 -27.51 -15.40
CA ALA A 829 -25.00 -27.90 -15.26
C ALA A 829 -24.16 -27.16 -16.31
N TYR A 830 -23.11 -26.49 -15.84
CA TYR A 830 -22.12 -25.82 -16.68
C TYR A 830 -20.75 -26.05 -16.06
N SER A 831 -19.78 -26.49 -16.85
CA SER A 831 -18.49 -26.98 -16.35
C SER A 831 -17.38 -25.93 -16.31
N ASP A 832 -17.61 -24.74 -16.88
CA ASP A 832 -16.65 -23.64 -16.90
C ASP A 832 -17.12 -22.49 -16.00
N TYR A 833 -16.19 -21.63 -15.58
CA TYR A 833 -16.55 -20.38 -14.91
C TYR A 833 -17.22 -19.45 -15.93
N ILE A 834 -18.38 -18.91 -15.58
CA ILE A 834 -19.13 -18.01 -16.47
C ILE A 834 -18.59 -16.61 -16.32
N SER A 835 -18.10 -16.01 -17.41
CA SER A 835 -17.56 -14.65 -17.41
C SER A 835 -18.62 -13.60 -17.76
N LYS A 836 -19.48 -13.88 -18.74
CA LYS A 836 -20.62 -13.02 -19.13
C LYS A 836 -21.84 -13.82 -19.56
N MET A 837 -23.01 -13.21 -19.42
CA MET A 837 -24.29 -13.73 -19.93
C MET A 837 -25.12 -12.58 -20.52
N ASP A 838 -25.94 -12.87 -21.53
CA ASP A 838 -26.96 -11.93 -22.03
C ASP A 838 -28.15 -12.72 -22.59
N PHE A 839 -29.36 -12.18 -22.43
CA PHE A 839 -30.57 -12.76 -23.02
C PHE A 839 -30.80 -12.23 -24.43
N ASN A 840 -31.34 -13.08 -25.29
CA ASN A 840 -31.94 -12.58 -26.53
C ASN A 840 -33.12 -11.64 -26.24
N ALA A 841 -33.50 -10.81 -27.21
CA ALA A 841 -34.57 -9.83 -27.04
C ALA A 841 -35.93 -10.45 -26.63
N ALA A 842 -36.16 -11.71 -26.99
CA ALA A 842 -37.38 -12.44 -26.64
C ALA A 842 -37.36 -13.06 -25.23
N GLY A 843 -36.20 -13.11 -24.56
CA GLY A 843 -36.03 -13.79 -23.28
C GLY A 843 -36.09 -15.32 -23.36
N THR A 844 -36.03 -15.91 -24.56
CA THR A 844 -36.14 -17.37 -24.79
C THR A 844 -34.79 -18.07 -24.93
N THR A 845 -33.70 -17.31 -25.10
CA THR A 845 -32.34 -17.85 -25.21
C THR A 845 -31.39 -17.06 -24.33
N LEU A 846 -30.60 -17.75 -23.53
CA LEU A 846 -29.51 -17.18 -22.74
C LEU A 846 -28.17 -17.51 -23.40
N TYR A 847 -27.41 -16.50 -23.78
CA TYR A 847 -26.04 -16.65 -24.26
C TYR A 847 -25.07 -16.58 -23.10
N VAL A 848 -24.05 -17.43 -23.12
CA VAL A 848 -23.11 -17.63 -22.02
C VAL A 848 -21.70 -17.66 -22.60
N LEU A 849 -20.83 -16.82 -22.05
CA LEU A 849 -19.40 -16.82 -22.33
C LEU A 849 -18.66 -17.46 -21.16
N GLY A 850 -17.85 -18.48 -21.43
CA GLY A 850 -16.96 -19.11 -20.45
C GLY A 850 -15.69 -18.28 -20.19
N ASN A 851 -14.98 -18.58 -19.11
CA ASN A 851 -13.80 -17.84 -18.68
C ASN A 851 -12.58 -18.05 -19.60
N THR A 852 -12.59 -19.11 -20.39
CA THR A 852 -11.55 -19.34 -21.40
C THR A 852 -11.67 -18.37 -22.59
N GLY A 853 -12.85 -17.76 -22.80
CA GLY A 853 -13.11 -16.89 -23.94
C GLY A 853 -13.05 -17.64 -25.27
N LYS A 854 -13.19 -18.97 -25.27
CA LYS A 854 -13.05 -19.79 -26.48
C LYS A 854 -14.37 -20.23 -27.09
N SER A 855 -15.46 -20.24 -26.32
CA SER A 855 -16.79 -20.57 -26.85
C SER A 855 -17.89 -19.71 -26.25
N ILE A 856 -18.93 -19.52 -27.05
CA ILE A 856 -20.22 -18.97 -26.62
C ILE A 856 -21.22 -20.12 -26.69
N GLU A 857 -21.90 -20.36 -25.59
CA GLU A 857 -22.97 -21.35 -25.49
C GLU A 857 -24.32 -20.62 -25.51
N ALA A 858 -25.30 -21.19 -26.20
CA ALA A 858 -26.68 -20.74 -26.20
C ALA A 858 -27.55 -21.77 -25.47
N VAL A 859 -28.30 -21.30 -24.48
CA VAL A 859 -29.27 -22.10 -23.74
C VAL A 859 -30.66 -21.74 -24.25
N ASP A 860 -31.30 -22.68 -24.95
CA ASP A 860 -32.72 -22.61 -25.28
C ASP A 860 -33.52 -22.88 -24.00
N LEU A 861 -34.25 -21.87 -23.52
CA LEU A 861 -34.96 -21.91 -22.24
C LEU A 861 -36.31 -22.62 -22.34
N ASP A 862 -36.88 -22.75 -23.53
CA ASP A 862 -38.10 -23.52 -23.76
C ASP A 862 -37.80 -25.02 -23.75
N GLN A 863 -36.68 -25.41 -24.36
CA GLN A 863 -36.24 -26.81 -24.44
C GLN A 863 -35.35 -27.23 -23.28
N MET A 864 -34.78 -26.26 -22.55
CA MET A 864 -33.73 -26.46 -21.54
C MET A 864 -32.52 -27.21 -22.12
N VAL A 865 -32.15 -26.86 -23.36
CA VAL A 865 -31.03 -27.49 -24.09
C VAL A 865 -29.95 -26.45 -24.34
N MET A 866 -28.73 -26.79 -23.93
CA MET A 866 -27.54 -26.02 -24.23
C MET A 866 -26.91 -26.49 -25.53
N ARG A 867 -26.47 -25.54 -26.37
CA ARG A 867 -25.79 -25.80 -27.64
C ARG A 867 -24.66 -24.79 -27.82
N SER A 868 -23.57 -25.21 -28.46
CA SER A 868 -22.54 -24.28 -28.89
C SER A 868 -23.11 -23.32 -29.93
N ALA A 869 -23.07 -22.02 -29.62
CA ALA A 869 -23.40 -20.96 -30.55
C ALA A 869 -22.20 -20.63 -31.44
N PHE A 870 -21.01 -20.57 -30.83
CA PHE A 870 -19.76 -20.29 -31.50
C PHE A 870 -18.58 -20.89 -30.74
N THR A 871 -17.58 -21.40 -31.48
CA THR A 871 -16.31 -21.86 -30.91
C THR A 871 -15.17 -21.31 -31.75
N LEU A 872 -14.24 -20.62 -31.11
CA LEU A 872 -13.05 -20.06 -31.73
C LEU A 872 -12.00 -21.16 -31.96
N SER A 873 -11.61 -21.39 -33.22
CA SER A 873 -10.67 -22.46 -33.60
C SER A 873 -9.21 -21.99 -33.76
N GLY A 874 -8.88 -20.76 -33.35
CA GLY A 874 -7.58 -20.14 -33.60
C GLY A 874 -7.05 -19.29 -32.43
N GLU A 875 -6.07 -18.44 -32.74
CA GLU A 875 -5.54 -17.44 -31.80
C GLU A 875 -6.58 -16.36 -31.48
N GLY A 876 -6.38 -15.67 -30.36
CA GLY A 876 -7.30 -14.67 -29.84
C GLY A 876 -8.31 -15.24 -28.85
N ASN A 877 -9.13 -14.36 -28.27
CA ASN A 877 -10.12 -14.70 -27.25
C ASN A 877 -11.36 -13.83 -27.41
N ILE A 878 -12.52 -14.39 -27.10
CA ILE A 878 -13.77 -13.63 -27.03
C ILE A 878 -13.77 -12.80 -25.75
N SER A 879 -13.87 -11.47 -25.86
CA SER A 879 -13.82 -10.56 -24.70
C SER A 879 -15.19 -10.05 -24.28
N TRP A 880 -16.14 -9.97 -25.22
CA TRP A 880 -17.44 -9.38 -24.98
C TRP A 880 -18.52 -10.09 -25.81
N ILE A 881 -19.72 -10.16 -25.24
CA ILE A 881 -20.96 -10.58 -25.91
C ILE A 881 -22.08 -9.59 -25.59
N GLY A 882 -23.03 -9.42 -26.51
CA GLY A 882 -24.25 -8.66 -26.26
C GLY A 882 -25.27 -8.81 -27.39
N VAL A 883 -26.54 -8.55 -27.14
CA VAL A 883 -27.61 -8.71 -28.14
C VAL A 883 -28.08 -7.36 -28.68
N VAL A 884 -28.33 -7.28 -29.98
CA VAL A 884 -28.97 -6.12 -30.62
C VAL A 884 -30.45 -6.05 -30.19
N ARG A 885 -30.76 -5.20 -29.20
CA ARG A 885 -32.12 -5.02 -28.67
C ARG A 885 -32.96 -4.08 -29.53
#